data_AF-A0A5B2VP73-F1
#
_entry.id   AF-A0A5B2VP73-F1
#
_cell.length_a   1.000
_cell.length_b   1.000
_cell.length_c   1.000
_cell.angle_alpha   90.00
_cell.angle_beta   90.00
_cell.angle_gamma   90.00
#
_symmetry.space_group_name_H-M   'P 1'
#
loop_
_entity.id
_entity.type
_entity.pdbx_description
1 polymer ?
#
loop_
_entity_poly.entity_id
_entity_poly.type
_entity_poly.pdbx_seq_one_letter_code
_entity_poly.pdbx_strand_id
1 'polypeptide(L)'
;MAAQKPVVIERHPARLPAFDYEQLRKEAIAQVQELSGKIWTDYNLHDPGVTILEQLCFAITDLAYRTAFPIDEILADKHGNIDPLQHAFFAKAAILSTCPVTVNDYRKLLLDEIEEVENVWIEPIQSLEQYGSTKGVYRVFLQIVDTMVDAVLADKDTLLPIVEKVERTLKLNRNLGEDIEEILVLKPEEIFIKAELVVDSRYDAQELMARICNAFEFVMHPPVRFFTEAELKSKGYAVEDIYSGPLLKKGFIIDEDLRPRVDMVDPAELVKSVSQVAGVIKVKSLYIAGADGEFTGRPMTLEKMRYPLFQVRSTQNDIKIISDKYEYRLKDIAFWNAYQKMKIIGRRQFVGQQAGDEHPPLKAAYRNISWYHSLQRHFPAIYGIGEHGVDAESSEKRKAQARQLKGYLLFFEQLLANYLAQLGSIGNFFAPVTDPEKAFTYAVQGLYDVPNVQHLIKAFTAGMGQGPLDWDTFTADTGNAYMRSLREELETDKIFQERKHQVLDHLLARFNLVLMKYPVTLYEHVYNAKGAPQRLSRELLWKADVLLHAEQLTAHRLRTYNYNDDIFGSGELSGYEKWLYKLLYIPDEKRKWLSAVFDTDEMKVTTNTWADQVYQWQVKDYEVKDEVLKVAVQDLPETPTELPPVKYEFGSQPVSFLRRGLDTANYRIVFDEQHRHHLVIYQQNPNEVWREVIRTNTREAADHALKDMISYLKKLSTDAEGFYLVEHQLLKPRFTERRFGYRLYDRNGQVLREHPYWYTFEEREEQLASLQDEAAEKQGYFEYYVKHDYGKLLREDFYRFGLSIVLPSWPARFQLEEFRTFAVSLIREHTPVQFHIQFKWLGISAMRRFEEHYRQWLQELQNRQDAQFPAGELVSLLAADHYFDR
;
A
#
# COMPACT_ATOMS: atom_id res chain seq x y z
N MET A 1 -10.59 -34.90 -8.14
CA MET A 1 -10.07 -34.54 -6.80
C MET A 1 -11.26 -34.33 -5.90
N ALA A 2 -11.45 -35.15 -4.87
CA ALA A 2 -12.46 -34.86 -3.86
C ALA A 2 -12.08 -33.53 -3.19
N ALA A 3 -13.01 -32.58 -3.18
CA ALA A 3 -12.82 -31.32 -2.46
C ALA A 3 -12.49 -31.66 -1.01
N GLN A 4 -11.25 -31.41 -0.59
CA GLN A 4 -10.87 -31.50 0.81
C GLN A 4 -11.84 -30.58 1.55
N LYS A 5 -12.63 -31.15 2.47
CA LYS A 5 -13.42 -30.35 3.40
C LYS A 5 -12.46 -29.35 4.04
N PRO A 6 -12.78 -28.04 4.04
CA PRO A 6 -11.93 -27.06 4.69
C PRO A 6 -11.70 -27.50 6.13
N VAL A 7 -10.45 -27.44 6.59
CA VAL A 7 -10.11 -27.72 7.98
C VAL A 7 -10.77 -26.63 8.82
N VAL A 8 -11.85 -26.97 9.50
CA VAL A 8 -12.56 -26.05 10.41
C VAL A 8 -11.95 -26.21 11.79
N ILE A 9 -11.44 -25.12 12.37
CA ILE A 9 -11.03 -25.08 13.77
C ILE A 9 -12.32 -25.07 14.62
N GLU A 10 -12.55 -26.11 15.41
CA GLU A 10 -13.70 -26.17 16.30
C GLU A 10 -13.64 -25.02 17.33
N ARG A 11 -14.74 -24.27 17.47
CA ARG A 11 -14.82 -23.18 18.46
C ARG A 11 -14.67 -23.66 19.91
N HIS A 12 -14.98 -24.93 20.16
CA HIS A 12 -14.86 -25.57 21.47
C HIS A 12 -14.22 -26.95 21.28
N PRO A 13 -12.89 -27.03 21.21
CA PRO A 13 -12.22 -28.31 21.07
C PRO A 13 -12.54 -29.19 22.29
N ALA A 14 -12.67 -30.49 22.05
CA ALA A 14 -12.74 -31.46 23.15
C ALA A 14 -11.51 -31.32 24.06
N ARG A 15 -11.68 -31.61 25.36
CA ARG A 15 -10.59 -31.58 26.33
C ARG A 15 -9.45 -32.45 25.82
N LEU A 16 -8.25 -31.87 25.69
CA LEU A 16 -7.09 -32.60 25.18
C LEU A 16 -6.77 -33.80 26.09
N PRO A 17 -6.45 -34.99 25.55
CA PRO A 17 -6.04 -36.15 26.34
C PRO A 17 -4.87 -35.86 27.28
N ALA A 18 -4.01 -34.89 26.93
CA ALA A 18 -2.89 -34.45 27.75
C ALA A 18 -3.28 -33.82 29.11
N PHE A 19 -4.57 -33.55 29.35
CA PHE A 19 -5.09 -33.14 30.66
C PHE A 19 -5.36 -34.31 31.61
N ASP A 20 -5.35 -35.55 31.11
CA ASP A 20 -5.60 -36.75 31.91
C ASP A 20 -4.27 -37.42 32.24
N TYR A 21 -3.81 -37.21 33.48
CA TYR A 21 -2.57 -37.79 33.99
C TYR A 21 -2.55 -39.32 33.92
N GLU A 22 -3.67 -39.98 34.26
CA GLU A 22 -3.73 -41.44 34.28
C GLU A 22 -3.67 -42.01 32.87
N GLN A 23 -4.33 -41.34 31.93
CA GLN A 23 -4.25 -41.70 30.52
C GLN A 23 -2.82 -41.52 29.99
N LEU A 24 -2.18 -40.35 30.24
CA LEU A 24 -0.80 -40.08 29.84
C LEU A 24 0.17 -41.12 30.42
N ARG A 25 0.03 -41.44 31.70
CA ARG A 25 0.85 -42.46 32.39
C ARG A 25 0.69 -43.83 31.75
N LYS A 26 -0.56 -44.23 31.46
CA LYS A 26 -0.86 -45.51 30.81
C LYS A 26 -0.23 -45.59 29.42
N GLU A 27 -0.35 -44.53 28.62
CA GLU A 27 0.26 -44.45 27.28
C GLU A 27 1.79 -44.48 27.36
N ALA A 28 2.37 -43.74 28.31
CA ALA A 28 3.82 -43.69 28.50
C ALA A 28 4.38 -45.06 28.92
N ILE A 29 3.74 -45.77 29.85
CA ILE A 29 4.14 -47.12 30.25
C ILE A 29 4.05 -48.08 29.05
N ALA A 30 2.97 -48.01 28.27
CA ALA A 30 2.81 -48.86 27.09
C ALA A 30 3.93 -48.62 26.05
N GLN A 31 4.29 -47.36 25.80
CA GLN A 31 5.41 -47.03 24.89
C GLN A 31 6.74 -47.53 25.42
N VAL A 32 7.02 -47.36 26.71
CA VAL A 32 8.27 -47.84 27.31
C VAL A 32 8.34 -49.37 27.27
N GLN A 33 7.23 -50.08 27.50
CA GLN A 33 7.14 -51.53 27.36
C GLN A 33 7.49 -52.00 25.95
N GLU A 34 6.97 -51.31 24.94
CA GLU A 34 7.28 -51.60 23.54
C GLU A 34 8.76 -51.35 23.23
N LEU A 35 9.32 -50.21 23.65
CA LEU A 35 10.69 -49.80 23.34
C LEU A 35 11.75 -50.62 24.09
N SER A 36 11.49 -50.98 25.36
CA SER A 36 12.44 -51.71 26.20
C SER A 36 12.36 -53.22 26.05
N GLY A 37 11.26 -53.74 25.48
CA GLY A 37 11.08 -55.16 25.15
C GLY A 37 11.24 -56.07 26.36
N LYS A 38 12.38 -56.77 26.44
CA LYS A 38 12.69 -57.72 27.55
C LYS A 38 13.72 -57.18 28.55
N ILE A 39 14.19 -55.94 28.38
CA ILE A 39 15.27 -55.37 29.19
C ILE A 39 14.72 -54.79 30.50
N TRP A 40 13.64 -54.00 30.42
CA TRP A 40 12.93 -53.48 31.58
C TRP A 40 11.60 -54.24 31.67
N THR A 41 11.37 -54.97 32.75
CA THR A 41 10.19 -55.83 32.89
C THR A 41 9.34 -55.51 34.13
N ASP A 42 9.86 -54.67 35.02
CA ASP A 42 9.19 -54.25 36.25
C ASP A 42 8.67 -52.82 36.11
N TYR A 43 7.35 -52.65 36.11
CA TYR A 43 6.68 -51.35 35.95
C TYR A 43 5.86 -50.99 37.19
N ASN A 44 6.27 -51.47 38.36
CA ASN A 44 5.62 -51.18 39.62
C ASN A 44 6.11 -49.86 40.24
N LEU A 45 5.34 -49.32 41.19
CA LEU A 45 5.60 -48.03 41.84
C LEU A 45 6.93 -47.92 42.59
N HIS A 46 7.58 -49.05 42.90
CA HIS A 46 8.86 -49.06 43.61
C HIS A 46 10.06 -48.87 42.67
N ASP A 47 9.87 -49.01 41.36
CA ASP A 47 10.91 -48.83 40.36
C ASP A 47 11.22 -47.32 40.17
N PRO A 48 12.50 -46.90 40.32
CA PRO A 48 12.89 -45.50 40.13
C PRO A 48 12.63 -44.94 38.73
N GLY A 49 12.69 -45.78 37.69
CA GLY A 49 12.35 -45.41 36.32
C GLY A 49 10.87 -45.10 36.17
N VAL A 50 9.98 -45.86 36.83
CA VAL A 50 8.53 -45.56 36.86
C VAL A 50 8.29 -44.26 37.62
N THR A 51 9.00 -44.02 38.73
CA THR A 51 8.91 -42.74 39.45
C THR A 51 9.30 -41.57 38.53
N ILE A 52 10.40 -41.69 37.76
CA ILE A 52 10.80 -40.66 36.79
C ILE A 52 9.71 -40.45 35.74
N LEU A 53 9.15 -41.53 35.20
CA LEU A 53 8.10 -41.47 34.19
C LEU A 53 6.85 -40.73 34.71
N GLU A 54 6.43 -41.02 35.94
CA GLU A 54 5.31 -40.34 36.60
C GLU A 54 5.54 -38.84 36.75
N GLN A 55 6.74 -38.43 37.16
CA GLN A 55 7.08 -37.01 37.26
C GLN A 55 7.10 -36.32 35.89
N LEU A 56 7.54 -37.01 34.84
CA LEU A 56 7.49 -36.50 33.46
C LEU A 56 6.05 -36.37 32.97
N CYS A 57 5.19 -37.35 33.22
CA CYS A 57 3.76 -37.28 32.91
C CYS A 57 3.11 -36.08 33.60
N PHE A 58 3.41 -35.86 34.88
CA PHE A 58 2.92 -34.69 35.61
C PHE A 58 3.43 -33.38 34.99
N ALA A 59 4.72 -33.27 34.66
CA ALA A 59 5.26 -32.07 34.02
C ALA A 59 4.59 -31.76 32.67
N ILE A 60 4.27 -32.79 31.87
CA ILE A 60 3.55 -32.62 30.59
C ILE A 60 2.12 -32.09 30.83
N THR A 61 1.43 -32.50 31.90
CA THR A 61 0.11 -31.97 32.23
C THR A 61 0.14 -30.46 32.52
N ASP A 62 1.20 -29.94 33.15
CA ASP A 62 1.38 -28.49 33.35
C ASP A 62 1.59 -27.76 32.01
N LEU A 63 2.39 -28.32 31.10
CA LEU A 63 2.56 -27.77 29.76
C LEU A 63 1.22 -27.68 29.01
N ALA A 64 0.43 -28.76 29.04
CA ALA A 64 -0.89 -28.81 28.41
C ALA A 64 -1.84 -27.78 29.02
N TYR A 65 -1.82 -27.64 30.35
CA TYR A 65 -2.62 -26.66 31.08
C TYR A 65 -2.31 -25.23 30.64
N ARG A 66 -1.02 -24.86 30.56
CA ARG A 66 -0.62 -23.51 30.16
C ARG A 66 -0.83 -23.23 28.68
N THR A 67 -0.69 -24.24 27.84
CA THR A 67 -0.95 -24.12 26.38
C THR A 67 -2.42 -23.81 26.10
N ALA A 68 -3.32 -24.21 26.98
CA ALA A 68 -4.75 -23.99 26.83
C ALA A 68 -5.24 -22.63 27.38
N PHE A 69 -4.34 -21.75 27.83
CA PHE A 69 -4.73 -20.40 28.20
C PHE A 69 -5.31 -19.63 26.98
N PRO A 70 -6.25 -18.71 27.21
CA PRO A 70 -6.74 -17.81 26.17
C PRO A 70 -5.59 -17.10 25.45
N ILE A 71 -5.69 -16.95 24.12
CA ILE A 71 -4.59 -16.41 23.30
C ILE A 71 -4.22 -14.97 23.68
N ASP A 72 -5.20 -14.18 24.09
CA ASP A 72 -5.02 -12.82 24.59
C ASP A 72 -4.20 -12.78 25.89
N GLU A 73 -4.43 -13.71 26.82
CA GLU A 73 -3.61 -13.86 28.04
C GLU A 73 -2.17 -14.35 27.73
N ILE A 74 -1.98 -15.09 26.63
CA ILE A 74 -0.65 -15.53 26.16
C ILE A 74 0.12 -14.36 25.53
N LEU A 75 -0.56 -13.47 24.80
CA LEU A 75 0.06 -12.34 24.11
C LEU A 75 0.26 -11.11 25.01
N ALA A 76 -0.44 -11.01 26.14
CA ALA A 76 -0.35 -9.88 27.05
C ALA A 76 1.05 -9.73 27.68
N ASP A 77 1.55 -8.50 27.73
CA ASP A 77 2.77 -8.13 28.46
C ASP A 77 2.54 -8.09 29.98
N LYS A 78 3.60 -7.80 30.76
CA LYS A 78 3.53 -7.71 32.23
C LYS A 78 2.57 -6.62 32.75
N HIS A 79 2.19 -5.67 31.92
CA HIS A 79 1.26 -4.59 32.23
C HIS A 79 -0.17 -4.91 31.74
N GLY A 80 -0.38 -6.10 31.14
CA GLY A 80 -1.65 -6.53 30.59
C GLY A 80 -1.97 -5.91 29.23
N ASN A 81 -0.99 -5.34 28.53
CA ASN A 81 -1.17 -4.74 27.21
C ASN A 81 -0.77 -5.72 26.12
N ILE A 82 -1.46 -5.65 24.98
CA ILE A 82 -1.10 -6.36 23.74
C ILE A 82 -0.88 -5.30 22.68
N ASP A 83 0.32 -5.26 22.08
CA ASP A 83 0.65 -4.34 21.00
C ASP A 83 0.11 -4.87 19.66
N PRO A 84 -0.89 -4.22 19.04
CA PRO A 84 -1.45 -4.66 17.76
C PRO A 84 -0.42 -4.63 16.63
N LEU A 85 0.46 -3.61 16.60
CA LEU A 85 1.43 -3.42 15.52
C LEU A 85 2.51 -4.50 15.57
N GLN A 86 2.95 -4.88 16.77
CA GLN A 86 3.88 -5.99 16.96
C GLN A 86 3.36 -7.30 16.36
N HIS A 87 2.04 -7.50 16.32
CA HIS A 87 1.41 -8.73 15.84
C HIS A 87 0.76 -8.61 14.46
N ALA A 88 0.93 -7.47 13.77
CA ALA A 88 0.25 -7.16 12.52
C ALA A 88 -1.28 -7.33 12.62
N PHE A 89 -1.86 -6.90 13.75
CA PHE A 89 -3.30 -6.81 13.95
C PHE A 89 -3.79 -5.44 13.50
N PHE A 90 -4.56 -5.42 12.42
CA PHE A 90 -5.10 -4.19 11.83
C PHE A 90 -6.55 -3.95 12.27
N ALA A 91 -6.96 -2.68 12.30
CA ALA A 91 -8.35 -2.32 12.49
C ALA A 91 -9.16 -2.79 11.29
N LYS A 92 -10.38 -3.28 11.54
CA LYS A 92 -11.33 -3.57 10.45
C LYS A 92 -11.53 -2.34 9.54
N ALA A 93 -11.56 -1.13 10.12
CA ALA A 93 -11.68 0.11 9.36
C ALA A 93 -10.45 0.34 8.47
N ALA A 94 -9.25 0.23 9.01
CA ALA A 94 -8.00 0.46 8.28
C ALA A 94 -7.74 -0.58 7.18
N ILE A 95 -8.04 -1.87 7.42
CA ILE A 95 -7.68 -2.94 6.50
C ILE A 95 -8.75 -3.27 5.45
N LEU A 96 -10.04 -2.99 5.73
CA LEU A 96 -11.13 -3.27 4.79
C LEU A 96 -11.46 -2.05 3.91
N SER A 97 -11.20 -0.83 4.39
CA SER A 97 -11.39 0.37 3.57
C SER A 97 -10.30 0.54 2.52
N THR A 98 -10.66 1.21 1.43
CA THR A 98 -9.75 1.50 0.32
C THR A 98 -9.80 2.97 -0.04
N CYS A 99 -8.86 3.46 -0.86
CA CYS A 99 -9.10 4.72 -1.56
C CYS A 99 -10.39 4.66 -2.40
N PRO A 100 -10.98 5.81 -2.75
CA PRO A 100 -12.12 5.83 -3.64
C PRO A 100 -11.74 5.24 -5.00
N VAL A 101 -12.52 4.27 -5.49
CA VAL A 101 -12.31 3.63 -6.80
C VAL A 101 -13.51 3.86 -7.70
N THR A 102 -14.71 3.89 -7.14
CA THR A 102 -15.94 4.11 -7.91
C THR A 102 -16.38 5.57 -7.88
N VAL A 103 -17.25 5.94 -8.84
CA VAL A 103 -17.95 7.23 -8.82
C VAL A 103 -18.66 7.47 -7.49
N ASN A 104 -19.32 6.46 -6.95
CA ASN A 104 -20.02 6.58 -5.66
C ASN A 104 -19.02 6.82 -4.52
N ASP A 105 -17.86 6.18 -4.52
CA ASP A 105 -16.83 6.44 -3.51
C ASP A 105 -16.34 7.89 -3.52
N TYR A 106 -16.10 8.46 -4.70
CA TYR A 106 -15.75 9.88 -4.82
C TYR A 106 -16.89 10.79 -4.33
N ARG A 107 -18.16 10.45 -4.61
CA ARG A 107 -19.31 11.19 -4.07
C ARG A 107 -19.34 11.12 -2.55
N LYS A 108 -19.15 9.94 -1.97
CA LYS A 108 -19.11 9.73 -0.50
C LYS A 108 -18.01 10.58 0.13
N LEU A 109 -16.81 10.53 -0.44
CA LEU A 109 -15.65 11.30 0.04
C LEU A 109 -15.93 12.81 0.03
N LEU A 110 -16.49 13.34 -1.07
CA LEU A 110 -16.78 14.77 -1.18
C LEU A 110 -17.85 15.24 -0.19
N LEU A 111 -18.91 14.45 0.00
CA LEU A 111 -19.97 14.77 0.96
C LEU A 111 -19.48 14.70 2.42
N ASP A 112 -18.48 13.86 2.67
CA ASP A 112 -17.83 13.75 3.97
C ASP A 112 -16.89 14.93 4.25
N GLU A 113 -16.02 15.30 3.30
CA GLU A 113 -14.98 16.33 3.50
C GLU A 113 -15.48 17.77 3.36
N ILE A 114 -16.57 18.02 2.62
CA ILE A 114 -17.00 19.37 2.23
C ILE A 114 -18.43 19.63 2.71
N GLU A 115 -18.57 20.37 3.81
CA GLU A 115 -19.87 20.68 4.44
C GLU A 115 -20.75 21.57 3.57
N GLU A 116 -20.15 22.38 2.70
CA GLU A 116 -20.84 23.30 1.80
C GLU A 116 -21.56 22.59 0.63
N VAL A 117 -21.23 21.32 0.39
CA VAL A 117 -21.80 20.48 -0.68
C VAL A 117 -22.94 19.65 -0.12
N GLU A 118 -24.16 19.89 -0.61
CA GLU A 118 -25.35 19.12 -0.22
C GLU A 118 -25.48 17.82 -1.04
N ASN A 119 -25.14 17.86 -2.32
CA ASN A 119 -25.07 16.67 -3.17
C ASN A 119 -24.03 16.88 -4.28
N VAL A 120 -23.53 15.77 -4.83
CA VAL A 120 -22.59 15.78 -5.94
C VAL A 120 -22.87 14.61 -6.87
N TRP A 121 -22.74 14.85 -8.17
CA TRP A 121 -22.78 13.83 -9.20
C TRP A 121 -21.51 13.89 -10.04
N ILE A 122 -20.96 12.73 -10.38
CA ILE A 122 -19.76 12.61 -11.19
C ILE A 122 -20.16 11.74 -12.38
N GLU A 123 -20.23 12.36 -13.55
CA GLU A 123 -20.72 11.73 -14.78
C GLU A 123 -19.56 11.57 -15.76
N PRO A 124 -19.35 10.38 -16.36
CA PRO A 124 -18.31 10.20 -17.37
C PRO A 124 -18.67 10.99 -18.63
N ILE A 125 -17.67 11.60 -19.27
CA ILE A 125 -17.89 12.32 -20.52
C ILE A 125 -18.18 11.29 -21.62
N GLN A 126 -19.35 11.42 -22.24
CA GLN A 126 -19.78 10.52 -23.30
C GLN A 126 -19.30 11.02 -24.66
N SER A 127 -18.95 10.08 -25.54
CA SER A 127 -18.63 10.33 -26.95
C SER A 127 -19.26 9.26 -27.82
N LEU A 128 -19.55 9.62 -29.07
CA LEU A 128 -19.84 8.66 -30.14
C LEU A 128 -18.64 7.73 -30.39
N GLU A 129 -17.41 8.21 -30.16
CA GLU A 129 -16.23 7.36 -30.18
C GLU A 129 -16.16 6.49 -28.91
N GLN A 130 -16.38 5.19 -29.06
CA GLN A 130 -16.32 4.26 -27.94
C GLN A 130 -14.91 4.05 -27.36
N TYR A 131 -13.87 4.46 -28.09
CA TYR A 131 -12.46 4.13 -27.79
C TYR A 131 -11.50 5.34 -27.86
N GLY A 132 -11.99 6.53 -27.55
CA GLY A 132 -11.22 7.77 -27.66
C GLY A 132 -10.75 8.36 -26.32
N SER A 133 -10.52 9.68 -26.35
CA SER A 133 -9.88 10.48 -25.30
C SER A 133 -10.77 10.83 -24.09
N THR A 134 -12.01 10.35 -24.08
CA THR A 134 -12.99 10.57 -23.00
C THR A 134 -12.98 9.50 -21.91
N LYS A 135 -12.30 8.37 -22.14
CA LYS A 135 -12.28 7.28 -21.16
C LYS A 135 -11.50 7.69 -19.91
N GLY A 136 -12.13 7.50 -18.75
CA GLY A 136 -11.60 7.94 -17.46
C GLY A 136 -11.75 9.44 -17.21
N VAL A 137 -12.41 10.20 -18.08
CA VAL A 137 -12.65 11.64 -17.86
C VAL A 137 -14.07 11.88 -17.36
N TYR A 138 -14.16 12.67 -16.30
CA TYR A 138 -15.43 12.94 -15.64
C TYR A 138 -15.75 14.45 -15.61
N ARG A 139 -17.05 14.72 -15.56
CA ARG A 139 -17.65 16.02 -15.29
C ARG A 139 -18.33 15.96 -13.93
N VAL A 140 -18.06 16.94 -13.07
CA VAL A 140 -18.58 16.98 -11.71
C VAL A 140 -19.69 18.03 -11.62
N PHE A 141 -20.85 17.64 -11.12
CA PHE A 141 -21.98 18.53 -10.86
C PHE A 141 -22.17 18.71 -9.37
N LEU A 142 -22.09 19.95 -8.89
CA LEU A 142 -22.20 20.30 -7.48
C LEU A 142 -23.55 20.93 -7.18
N GLN A 143 -24.20 20.41 -6.15
CA GLN A 143 -25.30 21.08 -5.47
C GLN A 143 -24.78 21.61 -4.13
N ILE A 144 -24.82 22.93 -3.98
CA ILE A 144 -24.50 23.61 -2.72
C ILE A 144 -25.69 23.60 -1.77
N VAL A 145 -25.43 23.75 -0.47
CA VAL A 145 -26.48 23.85 0.55
C VAL A 145 -27.44 25.02 0.30
N ASP A 146 -28.74 24.77 0.51
CA ASP A 146 -29.84 25.75 0.34
C ASP A 146 -29.54 27.14 0.95
N THR A 147 -28.87 27.19 2.11
CA THR A 147 -28.57 28.45 2.82
C THR A 147 -27.56 29.36 2.13
N MET A 148 -26.78 28.82 1.20
CA MET A 148 -25.74 29.56 0.47
C MET A 148 -26.19 30.04 -0.91
N VAL A 149 -27.33 29.57 -1.39
CA VAL A 149 -27.85 29.90 -2.73
C VAL A 149 -27.94 31.42 -2.95
N ASP A 150 -28.52 32.15 -2.01
CA ASP A 150 -28.69 33.61 -2.14
C ASP A 150 -27.35 34.36 -2.16
N ALA A 151 -26.38 33.91 -1.36
CA ALA A 151 -25.04 34.49 -1.33
C ALA A 151 -24.29 34.24 -2.64
N VAL A 152 -24.42 33.04 -3.20
CA VAL A 152 -23.81 32.64 -4.47
C VAL A 152 -24.42 33.37 -5.67
N LEU A 153 -25.72 33.63 -5.64
CA LEU A 153 -26.39 34.44 -6.67
C LEU A 153 -25.94 35.91 -6.62
N ALA A 154 -25.59 36.42 -5.44
CA ALA A 154 -25.11 37.78 -5.25
C ALA A 154 -23.64 37.98 -5.65
N ASP A 155 -22.76 37.02 -5.32
CA ASP A 155 -21.34 37.06 -5.63
C ASP A 155 -20.84 35.68 -6.09
N LYS A 156 -20.42 35.60 -7.35
CA LYS A 156 -19.89 34.36 -7.94
C LYS A 156 -18.54 33.93 -7.36
N ASP A 157 -17.77 34.87 -6.81
CA ASP A 157 -16.44 34.56 -6.27
C ASP A 157 -16.54 33.73 -4.98
N THR A 158 -17.71 33.71 -4.33
CA THR A 158 -17.99 32.82 -3.18
C THR A 158 -17.92 31.33 -3.52
N LEU A 159 -18.04 30.97 -4.81
CA LEU A 159 -17.93 29.58 -5.26
C LEU A 159 -16.48 29.12 -5.45
N LEU A 160 -15.55 30.05 -5.69
CA LEU A 160 -14.16 29.70 -6.01
C LEU A 160 -13.51 28.82 -4.93
N PRO A 161 -13.57 29.15 -3.63
CA PRO A 161 -12.96 28.32 -2.59
C PRO A 161 -13.59 26.92 -2.49
N ILE A 162 -14.89 26.79 -2.77
CA ILE A 162 -15.60 25.50 -2.73
C ILE A 162 -15.13 24.64 -3.89
N VAL A 163 -15.08 25.21 -5.10
CA VAL A 163 -14.62 24.50 -6.31
C VAL A 163 -13.15 24.07 -6.15
N GLU A 164 -12.28 24.95 -5.64
CA GLU A 164 -10.87 24.63 -5.34
C GLU A 164 -10.73 23.50 -4.31
N LYS A 165 -11.56 23.50 -3.26
CA LYS A 165 -11.58 22.44 -2.24
C LYS A 165 -12.06 21.10 -2.82
N VAL A 166 -13.09 21.12 -3.67
CA VAL A 166 -13.57 19.92 -4.40
C VAL A 166 -12.47 19.40 -5.32
N GLU A 167 -11.88 20.26 -6.15
CA GLU A 167 -10.82 19.89 -7.07
C GLU A 167 -9.64 19.28 -6.33
N ARG A 168 -9.14 19.95 -5.28
CA ARG A 168 -8.04 19.44 -4.45
C ARG A 168 -8.35 18.07 -3.86
N THR A 169 -9.55 17.87 -3.31
CA THR A 169 -9.96 16.60 -2.71
C THR A 169 -9.97 15.46 -3.73
N LEU A 170 -10.48 15.73 -4.95
CA LEU A 170 -10.50 14.76 -6.03
C LEU A 170 -9.10 14.45 -6.56
N LYS A 171 -8.26 15.46 -6.79
CA LYS A 171 -6.89 15.27 -7.31
C LYS A 171 -5.99 14.53 -6.32
N LEU A 172 -6.13 14.77 -5.01
CA LEU A 172 -5.41 14.04 -3.96
C LEU A 172 -5.75 12.54 -3.92
N ASN A 173 -6.96 12.18 -4.34
CA ASN A 173 -7.48 10.81 -4.32
C ASN A 173 -7.66 10.20 -5.71
N ARG A 174 -7.08 10.81 -6.74
CA ARG A 174 -7.22 10.40 -8.14
C ARG A 174 -6.56 9.04 -8.36
N ASN A 175 -7.23 8.15 -9.09
CA ASN A 175 -6.63 6.91 -9.56
C ASN A 175 -5.93 7.08 -10.91
N LEU A 176 -5.09 6.10 -11.24
CA LEU A 176 -4.46 5.99 -12.54
C LEU A 176 -5.49 6.04 -13.67
N GLY A 177 -5.23 6.85 -14.69
CA GLY A 177 -6.07 6.97 -15.90
C GLY A 177 -7.40 7.69 -15.68
N GLU A 178 -7.62 8.28 -14.52
CA GLU A 178 -8.81 9.09 -14.23
C GLU A 178 -8.46 10.57 -14.22
N ASP A 179 -9.31 11.43 -14.79
CA ASP A 179 -9.16 12.88 -14.72
C ASP A 179 -10.52 13.59 -14.67
N ILE A 180 -10.51 14.84 -14.23
CA ILE A 180 -11.70 15.69 -14.17
C ILE A 180 -11.50 16.83 -15.15
N GLU A 181 -12.43 16.94 -16.09
CA GLU A 181 -12.40 18.01 -17.08
C GLU A 181 -12.92 19.32 -16.48
N GLU A 182 -14.07 19.26 -15.80
CA GLU A 182 -14.69 20.46 -15.24
C GLU A 182 -15.60 20.16 -14.04
N ILE A 183 -15.78 21.20 -13.22
CA ILE A 183 -16.63 21.22 -12.04
C ILE A 183 -17.71 22.30 -12.26
N LEU A 184 -18.96 21.87 -12.29
CA LEU A 184 -20.13 22.68 -12.63
C LEU A 184 -21.04 22.83 -11.40
N VAL A 185 -21.22 24.06 -10.94
CA VAL A 185 -22.15 24.36 -9.85
C VAL A 185 -23.56 24.53 -10.42
N LEU A 186 -24.49 23.69 -9.97
CA LEU A 186 -25.88 23.71 -10.42
C LEU A 186 -26.65 24.86 -9.76
N LYS A 187 -27.59 25.44 -10.51
CA LYS A 187 -28.50 26.48 -10.01
C LYS A 187 -29.87 25.89 -9.67
N PRO A 188 -30.56 26.38 -8.63
CA PRO A 188 -31.91 25.94 -8.36
C PRO A 188 -32.87 26.42 -9.44
N GLU A 189 -33.82 25.55 -9.79
CA GLU A 189 -35.02 25.87 -10.56
C GLU A 189 -36.23 25.60 -9.67
N GLU A 190 -36.97 26.65 -9.32
CA GLU A 190 -38.14 26.49 -8.46
C GLU A 190 -39.25 25.72 -9.19
N ILE A 191 -39.74 24.67 -8.54
CA ILE A 191 -40.88 23.88 -9.01
C ILE A 191 -42.08 24.16 -8.11
N PHE A 192 -43.16 24.61 -8.72
CA PHE A 192 -44.42 24.89 -8.03
C PHE A 192 -45.38 23.72 -8.19
N ILE A 193 -46.06 23.35 -7.10
CA ILE A 193 -46.98 22.21 -7.06
C ILE A 193 -48.40 22.70 -6.79
N LYS A 194 -49.33 22.22 -7.60
CA LYS A 194 -50.76 22.34 -7.38
C LYS A 194 -51.37 20.96 -7.24
N ALA A 195 -51.87 20.62 -6.05
CA ALA A 195 -52.35 19.28 -5.75
C ALA A 195 -53.63 19.28 -4.90
N GLU A 196 -54.55 18.36 -5.18
CA GLU A 196 -55.75 18.11 -4.38
C GLU A 196 -55.76 16.67 -3.85
N LEU A 197 -55.71 16.52 -2.54
CA LEU A 197 -55.48 15.25 -1.84
C LEU A 197 -56.65 14.94 -0.91
N VAL A 198 -57.13 13.70 -0.92
CA VAL A 198 -58.13 13.18 0.04
C VAL A 198 -57.39 12.36 1.08
N VAL A 199 -57.59 12.70 2.36
CA VAL A 199 -56.89 12.09 3.48
C VAL A 199 -57.86 11.50 4.50
N ASP A 200 -57.34 10.59 5.31
CA ASP A 200 -58.03 9.93 6.41
C ASP A 200 -58.13 10.86 7.62
N SER A 201 -59.34 11.07 8.14
CA SER A 201 -59.61 11.98 9.25
C SER A 201 -59.06 11.52 10.60
N ARG A 202 -58.57 10.28 10.71
CA ARG A 202 -57.89 9.77 11.91
C ARG A 202 -56.49 10.36 12.11
N TYR A 203 -55.89 10.92 11.06
CA TYR A 203 -54.56 11.52 11.13
C TYR A 203 -54.65 13.03 11.38
N ASP A 204 -53.67 13.57 12.10
CA ASP A 204 -53.53 15.02 12.27
C ASP A 204 -53.23 15.68 10.92
N ALA A 205 -54.04 16.68 10.55
CA ALA A 205 -53.99 17.29 9.22
C ALA A 205 -52.69 18.08 9.00
N GLN A 206 -52.15 18.72 10.04
CA GLN A 206 -50.88 19.46 9.97
C GLN A 206 -49.69 18.51 9.80
N GLU A 207 -49.64 17.44 10.59
CA GLU A 207 -48.58 16.43 10.48
C GLU A 207 -48.62 15.73 9.12
N LEU A 208 -49.82 15.39 8.63
CA LEU A 208 -49.97 14.75 7.32
C LEU A 208 -49.57 15.68 6.18
N MET A 209 -49.92 16.97 6.25
CA MET A 209 -49.45 17.99 5.30
C MET A 209 -47.92 18.08 5.29
N ALA A 210 -47.28 18.03 6.46
CA ALA A 210 -45.81 18.01 6.57
C ALA A 210 -45.21 16.76 5.90
N ARG A 211 -45.81 15.58 6.10
CA ARG A 211 -45.39 14.33 5.44
C ARG A 211 -45.53 14.40 3.93
N ILE A 212 -46.62 14.99 3.43
CA ILE A 212 -46.87 15.17 1.99
C ILE A 212 -45.83 16.11 1.37
N CYS A 213 -45.59 17.28 1.98
CA CYS A 213 -44.55 18.22 1.52
C CYS A 213 -43.16 17.58 1.52
N ASN A 214 -42.84 16.80 2.56
CA ASN A 214 -41.58 16.05 2.62
C ASN A 214 -41.50 14.95 1.54
N ALA A 215 -42.61 14.30 1.19
CA ALA A 215 -42.64 13.30 0.12
C ALA A 215 -42.46 13.91 -1.27
N PHE A 216 -42.93 15.15 -1.50
CA PHE A 216 -42.60 15.91 -2.71
C PHE A 216 -41.13 16.29 -2.75
N GLU A 217 -40.62 16.89 -1.67
CA GLU A 217 -39.20 17.26 -1.55
C GLU A 217 -38.30 16.04 -1.77
N PHE A 218 -38.61 14.88 -1.18
CA PHE A 218 -37.79 13.66 -1.31
C PHE A 218 -37.71 13.09 -2.74
N VAL A 219 -38.72 13.31 -3.59
CA VAL A 219 -38.69 12.87 -5.00
C VAL A 219 -37.77 13.75 -5.82
N MET A 220 -37.87 15.07 -5.65
CA MET A 220 -37.07 16.04 -6.41
C MET A 220 -35.65 16.19 -5.85
N HIS A 221 -35.52 16.08 -4.52
CA HIS A 221 -34.33 16.37 -3.74
C HIS A 221 -34.16 15.32 -2.62
N PRO A 222 -33.78 14.08 -2.97
CA PRO A 222 -33.53 13.03 -1.99
C PRO A 222 -32.29 13.37 -1.14
N PRO A 223 -32.40 13.39 0.20
CA PRO A 223 -31.26 13.68 1.06
C PRO A 223 -30.29 12.49 1.10
N VAL A 224 -28.99 12.78 1.12
CA VAL A 224 -27.96 11.78 1.42
C VAL A 224 -27.84 11.66 2.93
N ARG A 225 -27.95 10.43 3.46
CA ARG A 225 -27.97 10.16 4.90
C ARG A 225 -26.69 9.48 5.34
N PHE A 226 -26.23 9.85 6.54
CA PHE A 226 -25.16 9.14 7.23
C PHE A 226 -25.76 8.15 8.23
N PHE A 227 -25.15 6.97 8.30
CA PHE A 227 -25.50 5.88 9.22
C PHE A 227 -24.33 5.55 10.13
N THR A 228 -24.63 5.06 11.33
CA THR A 228 -23.61 4.41 12.19
C THR A 228 -23.40 2.95 11.79
N GLU A 229 -22.26 2.38 12.18
CA GLU A 229 -22.02 0.94 12.05
C GLU A 229 -23.13 0.10 12.71
N ALA A 230 -23.59 0.52 13.89
CA ALA A 230 -24.63 -0.19 14.64
C ALA A 230 -25.97 -0.21 13.89
N GLU A 231 -26.37 0.91 13.28
CA GLU A 231 -27.57 1.00 12.45
C GLU A 231 -27.47 0.09 11.23
N LEU A 232 -26.34 0.09 10.51
CA LEU A 232 -26.15 -0.78 9.34
C LEU A 232 -26.14 -2.27 9.72
N LYS A 233 -25.50 -2.64 10.84
CA LYS A 233 -25.59 -4.01 11.37
C LYS A 233 -27.02 -4.41 11.72
N SER A 234 -27.78 -3.53 12.38
CA SER A 234 -29.19 -3.80 12.69
C SER A 234 -30.05 -3.98 11.43
N LYS A 235 -29.63 -3.39 10.30
CA LYS A 235 -30.27 -3.55 8.99
C LYS A 235 -29.81 -4.80 8.24
N GLY A 236 -28.84 -5.54 8.77
CA GLY A 236 -28.33 -6.79 8.21
C GLY A 236 -27.15 -6.66 7.26
N TYR A 237 -26.46 -5.51 7.20
CA TYR A 237 -25.25 -5.36 6.40
C TYR A 237 -24.07 -6.12 7.03
N ALA A 238 -23.29 -6.79 6.19
CA ALA A 238 -22.06 -7.46 6.62
C ALA A 238 -20.95 -6.42 6.90
N VAL A 239 -19.94 -6.78 7.70
CA VAL A 239 -18.87 -5.83 8.09
C VAL A 239 -18.04 -5.44 6.87
N GLU A 240 -17.73 -6.42 6.02
CA GLU A 240 -17.04 -6.24 4.74
C GLU A 240 -17.76 -5.27 3.80
N ASP A 241 -19.10 -5.28 3.76
CA ASP A 241 -19.88 -4.37 2.92
C ASP A 241 -19.93 -2.95 3.50
N ILE A 242 -19.98 -2.82 4.84
CA ILE A 242 -20.00 -1.52 5.53
C ILE A 242 -18.71 -0.74 5.28
N TYR A 243 -17.56 -1.43 5.30
CA TYR A 243 -16.25 -0.82 5.11
C TYR A 243 -15.77 -0.86 3.66
N SER A 244 -16.63 -1.20 2.70
CA SER A 244 -16.29 -1.15 1.28
C SER A 244 -16.21 0.31 0.80
N GLY A 245 -15.03 0.70 0.29
CA GLY A 245 -14.76 2.05 -0.20
C GLY A 245 -14.01 2.92 0.82
N PRO A 246 -14.08 4.26 0.69
CA PRO A 246 -13.32 5.19 1.50
C PRO A 246 -13.82 5.23 2.94
N LEU A 247 -12.87 5.32 3.89
CA LEU A 247 -13.18 5.56 5.28
C LEU A 247 -13.62 7.02 5.48
N LEU A 248 -14.86 7.21 5.96
CA LEU A 248 -15.49 8.52 6.13
C LEU A 248 -15.48 8.95 7.60
N LYS A 249 -15.43 10.27 7.85
CA LYS A 249 -15.39 10.90 9.18
C LYS A 249 -16.77 11.08 9.82
N LYS A 250 -17.83 11.25 9.03
CA LYS A 250 -19.20 11.59 9.49
C LYS A 250 -20.12 10.37 9.66
N GLY A 251 -19.63 9.17 9.37
CA GLY A 251 -20.38 7.91 9.37
C GLY A 251 -20.39 7.26 7.99
N PHE A 252 -21.31 6.34 7.73
CA PHE A 252 -21.37 5.59 6.47
C PHE A 252 -22.49 6.08 5.56
N ILE A 253 -22.23 6.13 4.26
CA ILE A 253 -23.24 6.42 3.22
C ILE A 253 -23.46 5.14 2.41
N ILE A 254 -24.72 4.73 2.26
CA ILE A 254 -25.10 3.59 1.41
C ILE A 254 -25.37 4.04 -0.02
N ASP A 255 -25.09 3.17 -0.98
CA ASP A 255 -25.23 3.49 -2.41
C ASP A 255 -26.67 3.80 -2.82
N GLU A 256 -27.68 3.25 -2.13
CA GLU A 256 -29.09 3.51 -2.40
C GLU A 256 -29.51 4.97 -2.15
N ASP A 257 -28.78 5.69 -1.30
CA ASP A 257 -29.00 7.11 -1.00
C ASP A 257 -28.29 8.03 -2.01
N LEU A 258 -27.34 7.50 -2.78
CA LEU A 258 -26.61 8.21 -3.82
C LEU A 258 -27.36 8.16 -5.17
N ARG A 259 -28.57 8.71 -5.20
CA ARG A 259 -29.44 8.67 -6.39
C ARG A 259 -28.87 9.45 -7.57
N PRO A 260 -29.21 9.07 -8.82
CA PRO A 260 -28.90 9.85 -10.01
C PRO A 260 -29.49 11.26 -9.95
N ARG A 261 -28.92 12.17 -10.74
CA ARG A 261 -29.40 13.56 -10.85
C ARG A 261 -30.78 13.58 -11.50
N VAL A 262 -31.70 14.35 -10.92
CA VAL A 262 -33.04 14.55 -11.48
C VAL A 262 -32.95 15.64 -12.54
N ASP A 263 -33.05 15.27 -13.81
CA ASP A 263 -33.08 16.17 -14.98
C ASP A 263 -34.51 16.40 -15.50
N MET A 264 -35.47 15.62 -15.02
CA MET A 264 -36.88 15.70 -15.39
C MET A 264 -37.76 15.45 -14.17
N VAL A 265 -38.76 16.32 -13.97
CA VAL A 265 -39.77 16.15 -12.90
C VAL A 265 -41.05 15.61 -13.52
N ASP A 266 -41.44 14.40 -13.12
CA ASP A 266 -42.69 13.77 -13.57
C ASP A 266 -43.78 13.87 -12.49
N PRO A 267 -44.93 14.52 -12.77
CA PRO A 267 -46.10 14.50 -11.89
C PRO A 267 -46.52 13.10 -11.44
N ALA A 268 -46.38 12.07 -12.28
CA ALA A 268 -46.75 10.71 -11.94
C ALA A 268 -45.90 10.12 -10.80
N GLU A 269 -44.61 10.47 -10.74
CA GLU A 269 -43.72 10.05 -9.64
C GLU A 269 -44.09 10.74 -8.32
N LEU A 270 -44.44 12.03 -8.38
CA LEU A 270 -44.93 12.77 -7.21
C LEU A 270 -46.25 12.17 -6.68
N VAL A 271 -47.19 11.82 -7.58
CA VAL A 271 -48.43 11.11 -7.21
C VAL A 271 -48.13 9.78 -6.54
N LYS A 272 -47.19 8.99 -7.10
CA LYS A 272 -46.78 7.69 -6.54
C LYS A 272 -46.19 7.84 -5.14
N SER A 273 -45.27 8.79 -4.95
CA SER A 273 -44.63 9.06 -3.66
C SER A 273 -45.65 9.47 -2.59
N VAL A 274 -46.53 10.42 -2.91
CA VAL A 274 -47.54 10.90 -1.95
C VAL A 274 -48.60 9.85 -1.64
N SER A 275 -48.95 8.99 -2.61
CA SER A 275 -49.90 7.89 -2.38
C SER A 275 -49.38 6.83 -1.39
N GLN A 276 -48.05 6.75 -1.17
CA GLN A 276 -47.44 5.85 -0.20
C GLN A 276 -47.42 6.43 1.23
N VAL A 277 -47.76 7.70 1.42
CA VAL A 277 -47.82 8.34 2.73
C VAL A 277 -49.01 7.81 3.52
N ALA A 278 -48.75 7.19 4.67
CA ALA A 278 -49.79 6.70 5.56
C ALA A 278 -50.75 7.82 5.96
N GLY A 279 -52.03 7.66 5.61
CA GLY A 279 -53.09 8.66 5.82
C GLY A 279 -53.62 9.28 4.51
N VAL A 280 -52.92 9.13 3.38
CA VAL A 280 -53.43 9.56 2.07
C VAL A 280 -54.32 8.47 1.49
N ILE A 281 -55.57 8.81 1.18
CA ILE A 281 -56.56 7.89 0.59
C ILE A 281 -56.49 7.96 -0.94
N LYS A 282 -56.46 9.18 -1.49
CA LYS A 282 -56.51 9.40 -2.94
C LYS A 282 -55.91 10.74 -3.35
N VAL A 283 -55.14 10.77 -4.43
CA VAL A 283 -54.76 11.99 -5.15
C VAL A 283 -55.80 12.29 -6.23
N LYS A 284 -56.48 13.44 -6.18
CA LYS A 284 -57.49 13.84 -7.18
C LYS A 284 -56.83 14.46 -8.41
N SER A 285 -55.89 15.35 -8.19
CA SER A 285 -55.15 16.06 -9.24
C SER A 285 -53.78 16.49 -8.70
N LEU A 286 -52.78 16.48 -9.57
CA LEU A 286 -51.44 16.99 -9.30
C LEU A 286 -50.89 17.59 -10.60
N TYR A 287 -50.46 18.84 -10.53
CA TYR A 287 -49.84 19.58 -11.61
C TYR A 287 -48.57 20.25 -11.09
N ILE A 288 -47.58 20.40 -11.98
CA ILE A 288 -46.33 21.10 -11.70
C ILE A 288 -46.19 22.30 -12.63
N ALA A 289 -45.52 23.36 -12.17
CA ALA A 289 -45.13 24.52 -12.98
C ALA A 289 -43.67 24.87 -12.70
N GLY A 290 -42.98 25.41 -13.71
CA GLY A 290 -41.61 25.90 -13.58
C GLY A 290 -41.58 27.42 -13.41
N ALA A 291 -40.49 28.05 -13.85
CA ALA A 291 -40.34 29.50 -13.81
C ALA A 291 -41.34 30.26 -14.70
N ASP A 292 -41.96 29.58 -15.67
CA ASP A 292 -43.00 30.12 -16.55
C ASP A 292 -44.36 30.29 -15.86
N GLY A 293 -44.59 29.58 -14.74
CA GLY A 293 -45.84 29.60 -13.98
C GLY A 293 -46.99 28.83 -14.65
N GLU A 294 -46.74 28.10 -15.74
CA GLU A 294 -47.78 27.32 -16.43
C GLU A 294 -47.88 25.90 -15.86
N PHE A 295 -49.01 25.60 -15.22
CA PHE A 295 -49.25 24.28 -14.64
C PHE A 295 -49.53 23.22 -15.70
N THR A 296 -48.72 22.17 -15.71
CA THR A 296 -48.81 21.02 -16.62
C THR A 296 -48.93 19.70 -15.86
N GLY A 297 -49.60 18.74 -16.49
CA GLY A 297 -49.66 17.34 -16.04
C GLY A 297 -48.68 16.42 -16.79
N ARG A 298 -47.80 16.99 -17.61
CA ARG A 298 -46.76 16.27 -18.36
C ARG A 298 -45.40 16.41 -17.67
N PRO A 299 -44.45 15.49 -17.92
CA PRO A 299 -43.09 15.63 -17.43
C PRO A 299 -42.44 16.92 -17.92
N MET A 300 -41.67 17.56 -17.05
CA MET A 300 -40.95 18.81 -17.31
C MET A 300 -39.46 18.55 -17.26
N THR A 301 -38.75 18.83 -18.35
CA THR A 301 -37.29 18.71 -18.43
C THR A 301 -36.64 20.02 -17.97
N LEU A 302 -35.62 19.89 -17.12
CA LEU A 302 -34.85 21.00 -16.57
C LEU A 302 -33.73 21.41 -17.53
N GLU A 303 -33.26 22.65 -17.41
CA GLU A 303 -32.04 23.07 -18.10
C GLU A 303 -30.81 22.29 -17.57
N LYS A 304 -29.83 22.00 -18.43
CA LYS A 304 -28.64 21.17 -18.08
C LYS A 304 -27.90 21.61 -16.81
N MET A 305 -27.91 22.89 -16.48
CA MET A 305 -27.18 23.50 -15.36
C MET A 305 -28.07 23.77 -14.14
N ARG A 306 -29.22 23.10 -14.06
CA ARG A 306 -30.20 23.32 -12.99
C ARG A 306 -30.61 22.04 -12.27
N TYR A 307 -31.12 22.22 -11.05
CA TYR A 307 -31.72 21.15 -10.23
C TYR A 307 -33.09 21.61 -9.71
N PRO A 308 -34.04 20.70 -9.49
CA PRO A 308 -35.38 21.06 -9.03
C PRO A 308 -35.38 21.44 -7.55
N LEU A 309 -35.94 22.60 -7.21
CA LEU A 309 -36.09 23.08 -5.83
C LEU A 309 -37.56 23.25 -5.48
N PHE A 310 -38.02 22.55 -4.42
CA PHE A 310 -39.37 22.71 -3.91
C PHE A 310 -39.40 23.58 -2.65
N GLN A 311 -39.80 24.84 -2.82
CA GLN A 311 -39.94 25.77 -1.70
C GLN A 311 -41.36 25.78 -1.13
N VAL A 312 -41.60 25.07 -0.03
CA VAL A 312 -42.90 25.01 0.66
C VAL A 312 -43.48 26.41 0.99
N ARG A 313 -42.62 27.41 1.25
CA ARG A 313 -43.03 28.78 1.57
C ARG A 313 -43.64 29.54 0.40
N SER A 314 -43.38 29.14 -0.85
CA SER A 314 -43.86 29.86 -2.03
C SER A 314 -45.39 30.00 -2.01
N THR A 315 -45.87 31.19 -2.37
CA THR A 315 -47.29 31.52 -2.50
C THR A 315 -47.91 30.92 -3.77
N GLN A 316 -47.08 30.49 -4.73
CA GLN A 316 -47.54 29.83 -5.95
C GLN A 316 -47.92 28.36 -5.74
N ASN A 317 -47.48 27.75 -4.63
CA ASN A 317 -47.87 26.40 -4.24
C ASN A 317 -49.31 26.36 -3.72
N ASP A 318 -50.18 25.59 -4.39
CA ASP A 318 -51.59 25.38 -4.03
C ASP A 318 -51.86 23.90 -3.73
N ILE A 319 -51.47 23.47 -2.52
CA ILE A 319 -51.67 22.10 -2.03
C ILE A 319 -52.87 22.10 -1.09
N LYS A 320 -53.90 21.33 -1.44
CA LYS A 320 -55.15 21.23 -0.70
C LYS A 320 -55.35 19.83 -0.16
N ILE A 321 -55.71 19.74 1.12
CA ILE A 321 -56.06 18.49 1.79
C ILE A 321 -57.56 18.51 2.12
N ILE A 322 -58.27 17.45 1.76
CA ILE A 322 -59.70 17.26 2.01
C ILE A 322 -59.87 16.12 3.02
N SER A 323 -60.40 16.45 4.21
CA SER A 323 -60.71 15.50 5.29
C SER A 323 -62.16 15.73 5.75
N ASP A 324 -62.98 14.68 5.81
CA ASP A 324 -64.40 14.73 6.22
C ASP A 324 -65.24 15.87 5.61
N LYS A 325 -65.01 16.15 4.31
CA LYS A 325 -65.64 17.24 3.52
C LYS A 325 -65.16 18.67 3.83
N TYR A 326 -64.21 18.85 4.75
CA TYR A 326 -63.58 20.13 5.01
C TYR A 326 -62.27 20.27 4.22
N GLU A 327 -62.06 21.45 3.62
CA GLU A 327 -60.82 21.82 2.93
C GLU A 327 -59.87 22.49 3.92
N TYR A 328 -58.66 21.98 3.99
CA TYR A 328 -57.60 22.52 4.83
C TYR A 328 -56.47 23.06 3.96
N ARG A 329 -56.08 24.33 4.20
CA ARG A 329 -54.84 24.95 3.70
C ARG A 329 -53.97 25.33 4.89
N LEU A 330 -53.18 24.37 5.35
CA LEU A 330 -52.45 24.48 6.61
C LEU A 330 -51.00 24.87 6.31
N LYS A 331 -50.66 26.14 6.56
CA LYS A 331 -49.28 26.65 6.65
C LYS A 331 -49.06 27.37 7.98
N ASP A 332 -49.67 26.87 9.05
CA ASP A 332 -49.62 27.42 10.40
C ASP A 332 -48.34 27.00 11.17
N ILE A 333 -48.16 27.51 12.39
CA ILE A 333 -46.97 27.24 13.21
C ILE A 333 -46.82 25.74 13.51
N ALA A 334 -47.94 25.04 13.72
CA ALA A 334 -47.94 23.60 14.01
C ALA A 334 -47.41 22.78 12.81
N PHE A 335 -47.85 23.11 11.59
CA PHE A 335 -47.29 22.54 10.36
C PHE A 335 -45.77 22.75 10.27
N TRP A 336 -45.29 23.98 10.48
CA TRP A 336 -43.86 24.30 10.36
C TRP A 336 -43.00 23.54 11.37
N ASN A 337 -43.47 23.39 12.60
CA ASN A 337 -42.78 22.61 13.62
C ASN A 337 -42.68 21.12 13.22
N ALA A 338 -43.77 20.54 12.71
CA ALA A 338 -43.78 19.14 12.24
C ALA A 338 -42.85 18.95 11.03
N TYR A 339 -42.90 19.85 10.06
CA TYR A 339 -42.08 19.80 8.85
C TYR A 339 -40.59 20.01 9.16
N GLN A 340 -40.22 20.95 10.02
CA GLN A 340 -38.82 21.15 10.45
C GLN A 340 -38.28 19.93 11.21
N LYS A 341 -39.07 19.35 12.12
CA LYS A 341 -38.67 18.14 12.84
C LYS A 341 -38.40 16.97 11.89
N MET A 342 -39.24 16.79 10.87
CA MET A 342 -39.03 15.78 9.82
C MET A 342 -37.77 16.07 9.00
N LYS A 343 -37.54 17.32 8.63
CA LYS A 343 -36.37 17.74 7.86
C LYS A 343 -35.05 17.48 8.61
N ILE A 344 -35.01 17.74 9.92
CA ILE A 344 -33.84 17.46 10.78
C ILE A 344 -33.58 15.94 10.90
N ILE A 345 -34.64 15.14 11.06
CA ILE A 345 -34.50 13.68 11.17
C ILE A 345 -34.12 13.05 9.82
N GLY A 346 -34.65 13.59 8.71
CA GLY A 346 -34.40 13.12 7.36
C GLY A 346 -33.04 13.53 6.80
N ARG A 347 -32.54 14.73 7.15
CA ARG A 347 -31.22 15.26 6.77
C ARG A 347 -30.17 15.03 7.86
N ARG A 348 -30.07 13.82 8.44
CA ARG A 348 -28.98 13.50 9.38
C ARG A 348 -27.64 13.56 8.64
N GLN A 349 -27.01 14.74 8.65
CA GLN A 349 -25.74 15.04 8.00
C GLN A 349 -24.52 14.59 8.82
N PHE A 350 -24.73 14.21 10.08
CA PHE A 350 -23.67 13.77 10.97
C PHE A 350 -24.23 12.88 12.07
N VAL A 351 -23.56 11.77 12.38
CA VAL A 351 -23.98 10.87 13.47
C VAL A 351 -22.96 10.76 14.59
N GLY A 352 -22.01 11.69 14.69
CA GLY A 352 -21.16 11.78 15.89
C GLY A 352 -20.29 10.55 16.14
N GLN A 353 -19.93 9.82 15.08
CA GLN A 353 -19.00 8.71 15.19
C GLN A 353 -17.64 9.21 14.72
N GLN A 354 -16.80 9.68 15.66
CA GLN A 354 -15.36 9.79 15.41
C GLN A 354 -14.86 8.37 15.15
N ALA A 355 -14.64 8.05 13.88
CA ALA A 355 -13.90 6.94 13.29
C ALA A 355 -13.96 5.58 14.01
N GLY A 356 -14.24 4.51 13.23
CA GLY A 356 -13.94 3.13 13.63
C GLY A 356 -12.45 2.81 13.82
N ASP A 357 -11.60 3.81 14.07
CA ASP A 357 -10.13 3.75 14.19
C ASP A 357 -9.64 3.53 15.61
N GLU A 358 -10.46 3.80 16.63
CA GLU A 358 -10.06 3.45 18.00
C GLU A 358 -10.21 1.94 18.19
N HIS A 359 -9.11 1.22 17.99
CA HIS A 359 -8.93 -0.03 18.70
C HIS A 359 -9.06 0.26 20.20
N PRO A 360 -10.06 -0.29 20.90
CA PRO A 360 -9.95 -0.33 22.35
C PRO A 360 -8.62 -1.01 22.66
N PRO A 361 -7.85 -0.50 23.64
CA PRO A 361 -6.56 -1.08 23.98
C PRO A 361 -6.76 -2.57 24.23
N LEU A 362 -6.05 -3.41 23.47
CA LEU A 362 -6.12 -4.85 23.64
C LEU A 362 -5.50 -5.17 24.99
N LYS A 363 -6.34 -5.61 25.93
CA LYS A 363 -5.94 -5.90 27.30
C LYS A 363 -6.40 -7.29 27.71
N ALA A 364 -5.52 -7.98 28.41
CA ALA A 364 -5.82 -9.27 29.02
C ALA A 364 -4.98 -9.45 30.29
N ALA A 365 -5.32 -10.47 31.07
CA ALA A 365 -4.56 -10.80 32.28
C ALA A 365 -3.20 -11.37 31.89
N TYR A 366 -2.13 -10.75 32.38
CA TYR A 366 -0.78 -11.30 32.23
C TYR A 366 -0.64 -12.60 33.00
N ARG A 367 -0.07 -13.62 32.34
CA ARG A 367 0.43 -14.83 33.00
C ARG A 367 1.90 -15.00 32.72
N ASN A 368 2.68 -15.33 33.75
CA ASN A 368 4.09 -15.68 33.58
C ASN A 368 4.25 -17.12 33.06
N ILE A 369 3.81 -17.34 31.81
CA ILE A 369 3.70 -18.68 31.22
C ILE A 369 5.07 -19.32 31.01
N SER A 370 6.09 -18.50 30.70
CA SER A 370 7.47 -18.93 30.49
C SER A 370 8.14 -19.46 31.75
N TRP A 371 7.64 -19.14 32.95
CA TRP A 371 8.31 -19.52 34.19
C TRP A 371 8.35 -21.04 34.38
N TYR A 372 9.55 -21.59 34.43
CA TYR A 372 9.77 -23.02 34.63
C TYR A 372 10.00 -23.35 36.10
N HIS A 373 9.31 -24.40 36.57
CA HIS A 373 9.48 -24.96 37.91
C HIS A 373 10.06 -26.37 37.77
N SER A 374 11.23 -26.62 38.38
CA SER A 374 11.99 -27.84 38.16
C SER A 374 11.27 -29.10 38.65
N LEU A 375 11.26 -30.14 37.80
CA LEU A 375 10.63 -31.41 38.14
C LEU A 375 11.36 -32.13 39.28
N GLN A 376 12.67 -31.88 39.47
CA GLN A 376 13.47 -32.47 40.54
C GLN A 376 13.00 -32.10 41.96
N ARG A 377 12.21 -31.03 42.09
CA ARG A 377 11.59 -30.62 43.37
C ARG A 377 10.45 -31.55 43.79
N HIS A 378 9.84 -32.26 42.84
CA HIS A 378 8.74 -33.19 43.10
C HIS A 378 9.20 -34.61 43.41
N PHE A 379 10.51 -34.89 43.32
CA PHE A 379 11.05 -36.20 43.65
C PHE A 379 11.05 -36.45 45.17
N PRO A 380 10.85 -37.71 45.59
CA PRO A 380 10.99 -38.07 47.00
C PRO A 380 12.39 -37.70 47.54
N ALA A 381 12.44 -37.18 48.77
CA ALA A 381 13.69 -36.68 49.39
C ALA A 381 14.84 -37.71 49.38
N ILE A 382 14.53 -39.01 49.42
CA ILE A 382 15.51 -40.09 49.37
C ILE A 382 16.38 -40.07 48.11
N TYR A 383 15.93 -39.46 47.01
CA TYR A 383 16.72 -39.32 45.79
C TYR A 383 17.86 -38.31 45.95
N GLY A 384 17.75 -37.36 46.89
CA GLY A 384 18.81 -36.37 47.19
C GLY A 384 19.02 -35.32 46.09
N ILE A 385 18.04 -35.14 45.20
CA ILE A 385 18.14 -34.22 44.06
C ILE A 385 17.33 -32.93 44.21
N GLY A 386 16.44 -32.85 45.20
CA GLY A 386 15.64 -31.66 45.52
C GLY A 386 16.43 -30.56 46.25
N GLU A 387 15.71 -29.60 46.85
CA GLU A 387 16.29 -28.42 47.53
C GLU A 387 17.29 -28.77 48.62
N HIS A 388 16.92 -29.71 49.50
CA HIS A 388 17.77 -30.14 50.61
C HIS A 388 19.01 -30.93 50.17
N GLY A 389 19.03 -31.42 48.92
CA GLY A 389 20.13 -32.18 48.37
C GLY A 389 20.46 -33.45 49.15
N VAL A 390 21.75 -33.77 49.21
CA VAL A 390 22.31 -34.87 50.01
C VAL A 390 23.02 -34.27 51.22
N ASP A 391 22.90 -34.88 52.40
CA ASP A 391 23.58 -34.42 53.62
C ASP A 391 25.07 -34.18 53.41
N ALA A 392 25.60 -33.11 54.00
CA ALA A 392 27.01 -32.72 53.86
C ALA A 392 27.99 -33.81 54.32
N GLU A 393 27.60 -34.59 55.33
CA GLU A 393 28.36 -35.72 55.89
C GLU A 393 28.26 -37.01 55.05
N SER A 394 27.42 -37.04 54.01
CA SER A 394 27.31 -38.20 53.12
C SER A 394 28.60 -38.46 52.35
N SER A 395 28.82 -39.73 51.99
CA SER A 395 29.97 -40.14 51.17
C SER A 395 30.05 -39.39 49.82
N GLU A 396 31.27 -39.13 49.35
CA GLU A 396 31.50 -38.52 48.03
C GLU A 396 30.86 -39.32 46.88
N LYS A 397 30.82 -40.66 47.02
CA LYS A 397 30.10 -41.55 46.09
C LYS A 397 28.61 -41.21 46.03
N ARG A 398 27.96 -40.97 47.18
CA ARG A 398 26.53 -40.63 47.23
C ARG A 398 26.26 -39.26 46.61
N LYS A 399 27.11 -38.28 46.89
CA LYS A 399 27.04 -36.94 46.27
C LYS A 399 27.21 -37.02 44.75
N ALA A 400 28.15 -37.85 44.27
CA ALA A 400 28.36 -38.08 42.84
C ALA A 400 27.17 -38.78 42.18
N GLN A 401 26.57 -39.79 42.81
CA GLN A 401 25.36 -40.46 42.31
C GLN A 401 24.17 -39.51 42.17
N ALA A 402 23.94 -38.65 43.17
CA ALA A 402 22.91 -37.64 43.10
C ALA A 402 23.16 -36.68 41.92
N ARG A 403 24.39 -36.15 41.78
CA ARG A 403 24.78 -35.30 40.64
C ARG A 403 24.61 -35.99 39.28
N GLN A 404 24.90 -37.29 39.20
CA GLN A 404 24.71 -38.07 37.97
C GLN A 404 23.24 -38.15 37.58
N LEU A 405 22.35 -38.47 38.53
CA LEU A 405 20.91 -38.49 38.28
C LEU A 405 20.38 -37.11 37.88
N LYS A 406 20.83 -36.04 38.56
CA LYS A 406 20.49 -34.67 38.19
C LYS A 406 20.89 -34.39 36.74
N GLY A 407 22.14 -34.69 36.39
CA GLY A 407 22.65 -34.52 35.02
C GLY A 407 21.82 -35.28 33.97
N TYR A 408 21.39 -36.51 34.27
CA TYR A 408 20.49 -37.28 33.41
C TYR A 408 19.13 -36.58 33.23
N LEU A 409 18.55 -36.01 34.30
CA LEU A 409 17.26 -35.33 34.25
C LEU A 409 17.30 -33.98 33.53
N LEU A 410 18.47 -33.31 33.46
CA LEU A 410 18.60 -32.02 32.77
C LEU A 410 18.19 -32.08 31.28
N PHE A 411 18.35 -33.24 30.63
CA PHE A 411 17.90 -33.42 29.24
C PHE A 411 16.38 -33.20 29.10
N PHE A 412 15.59 -33.80 30.00
CA PHE A 412 14.14 -33.62 30.00
C PHE A 412 13.75 -32.23 30.48
N GLU A 413 14.43 -31.70 31.50
CA GLU A 413 14.16 -30.37 32.04
C GLU A 413 14.36 -29.28 30.97
N GLN A 414 15.42 -29.37 30.16
CA GLN A 414 15.67 -28.40 29.09
C GLN A 414 14.57 -28.41 28.03
N LEU A 415 14.02 -29.57 27.68
CA LEU A 415 12.90 -29.68 26.74
C LEU A 415 11.64 -29.02 27.29
N LEU A 416 11.31 -29.28 28.56
CA LEU A 416 10.15 -28.68 29.24
C LEU A 416 10.31 -27.16 29.38
N ALA A 417 11.50 -26.71 29.79
CA ALA A 417 11.83 -25.30 29.93
C ALA A 417 11.77 -24.58 28.57
N ASN A 418 12.34 -25.17 27.51
CA ASN A 418 12.28 -24.59 26.16
C ASN A 418 10.85 -24.53 25.62
N TYR A 419 10.02 -25.54 25.90
CA TYR A 419 8.61 -25.50 25.53
C TYR A 419 7.91 -24.28 26.14
N LEU A 420 8.08 -24.04 27.44
CA LEU A 420 7.47 -22.88 28.11
C LEU A 420 8.05 -21.56 27.61
N ALA A 421 9.35 -21.50 27.36
CA ALA A 421 10.00 -20.34 26.77
C ALA A 421 9.41 -20.04 25.38
N GLN A 422 9.16 -21.08 24.57
CA GLN A 422 8.55 -20.95 23.25
C GLN A 422 7.10 -20.47 23.34
N LEU A 423 6.33 -21.06 24.26
CA LEU A 423 4.94 -20.70 24.48
C LEU A 423 4.80 -19.23 24.88
N GLY A 424 5.60 -18.75 25.82
CA GLY A 424 5.60 -17.32 26.19
C GLY A 424 6.27 -16.40 25.17
N SER A 425 6.90 -16.95 24.13
CA SER A 425 7.48 -16.19 23.01
C SER A 425 6.65 -16.28 21.73
N ILE A 426 5.44 -16.86 21.76
CA ILE A 426 4.62 -17.07 20.57
C ILE A 426 4.30 -15.75 19.85
N GLY A 427 4.10 -14.67 20.62
CA GLY A 427 3.91 -13.33 20.08
C GLY A 427 5.11 -12.84 19.25
N ASN A 428 6.33 -13.02 19.76
CA ASN A 428 7.57 -12.69 19.04
C ASN A 428 7.80 -13.61 17.83
N PHE A 429 7.42 -14.89 17.95
CA PHE A 429 7.52 -15.86 16.87
C PHE A 429 6.69 -15.43 15.65
N PHE A 430 5.47 -14.92 15.84
CA PHE A 430 4.62 -14.40 14.77
C PHE A 430 4.82 -12.91 14.46
N ALA A 431 5.60 -12.17 15.25
CA ALA A 431 5.83 -10.75 15.00
C ALA A 431 6.61 -10.51 13.69
N PRO A 432 6.37 -9.41 12.95
CA PRO A 432 7.29 -8.95 11.91
C PRO A 432 8.61 -8.54 12.59
N VAL A 433 9.63 -9.40 12.55
CA VAL A 433 10.90 -9.15 13.27
C VAL A 433 11.71 -8.11 12.50
N THR A 434 11.95 -6.97 13.15
CA THR A 434 12.74 -5.85 12.61
C THR A 434 14.04 -5.60 13.37
N ASP A 435 14.20 -6.21 14.54
CA ASP A 435 15.34 -6.02 15.45
C ASP A 435 16.20 -7.30 15.51
N PRO A 436 17.49 -7.23 15.08
CA PRO A 436 18.42 -8.36 15.17
C PRO A 436 18.61 -8.90 16.58
N GLU A 437 18.58 -8.05 17.62
CA GLU A 437 18.86 -8.47 19.00
C GLU A 437 17.75 -9.35 19.60
N LYS A 438 16.55 -9.25 19.02
CA LYS A 438 15.34 -10.01 19.42
C LYS A 438 14.96 -11.09 18.40
N ALA A 439 15.81 -11.33 17.40
CA ALA A 439 15.51 -12.26 16.31
C ALA A 439 15.76 -13.71 16.73
N PHE A 440 14.70 -14.45 17.05
CA PHE A 440 14.77 -15.91 17.23
C PHE A 440 13.45 -16.57 16.83
N THR A 441 13.50 -17.83 16.42
CA THR A 441 12.29 -18.64 16.26
C THR A 441 12.22 -19.83 17.21
N TYR A 442 13.35 -20.20 17.81
CA TYR A 442 13.42 -21.11 18.95
C TYR A 442 13.77 -20.35 20.22
N ALA A 443 12.80 -20.25 21.13
CA ALA A 443 13.02 -19.67 22.45
C ALA A 443 13.67 -20.69 23.38
N VAL A 444 14.60 -20.22 24.20
CA VAL A 444 15.34 -21.03 25.17
C VAL A 444 15.48 -20.26 26.48
N GLN A 445 15.42 -20.97 27.60
CA GLN A 445 15.67 -20.42 28.92
C GLN A 445 16.64 -21.32 29.70
N GLY A 446 17.35 -20.71 30.65
CA GLY A 446 18.30 -21.44 31.51
C GLY A 446 17.59 -22.26 32.57
N LEU A 447 18.22 -23.36 32.99
CA LEU A 447 17.70 -24.26 34.03
C LEU A 447 18.06 -23.78 35.44
N TYR A 448 18.00 -22.48 35.70
CA TYR A 448 18.47 -21.89 36.96
C TYR A 448 17.58 -22.23 38.17
N ASP A 449 16.32 -22.62 37.94
CA ASP A 449 15.42 -23.10 39.00
C ASP A 449 15.73 -24.54 39.46
N VAL A 450 16.53 -25.30 38.70
CA VAL A 450 16.95 -26.64 39.11
C VAL A 450 17.77 -26.51 40.40
N PRO A 451 17.38 -27.19 41.50
CA PRO A 451 18.07 -27.04 42.77
C PRO A 451 19.56 -27.33 42.64
N ASN A 452 20.44 -26.52 43.23
CA ASN A 452 21.90 -26.78 43.27
C ASN A 452 22.55 -27.07 41.89
N VAL A 453 21.98 -26.55 40.80
CA VAL A 453 22.45 -26.83 39.42
C VAL A 453 23.80 -26.20 39.11
N GLN A 454 24.24 -25.20 39.88
CA GLN A 454 25.48 -24.47 39.63
C GLN A 454 26.72 -25.38 39.51
N HIS A 455 26.70 -26.53 40.19
CA HIS A 455 27.78 -27.51 40.14
C HIS A 455 27.82 -28.36 38.86
N LEU A 456 26.79 -28.27 38.01
CA LEU A 456 26.66 -29.00 36.74
C LEU A 456 26.83 -28.08 35.52
N ILE A 457 26.74 -26.75 35.69
CA ILE A 457 26.92 -25.79 34.60
C ILE A 457 28.40 -25.50 34.41
N LYS A 458 29.00 -26.10 33.38
CA LYS A 458 30.42 -25.93 33.03
C LYS A 458 30.84 -24.47 32.92
N ALA A 459 30.00 -23.63 32.31
CA ALA A 459 30.26 -22.19 32.15
C ALA A 459 30.43 -21.45 33.49
N PHE A 460 29.76 -21.90 34.55
CA PHE A 460 29.90 -21.36 35.89
C PHE A 460 31.09 -22.01 36.62
N THR A 461 31.18 -23.35 36.61
CA THR A 461 32.24 -24.07 37.35
C THR A 461 33.64 -23.80 36.82
N ALA A 462 33.81 -23.51 35.53
CA ALA A 462 35.11 -23.18 34.94
C ALA A 462 35.61 -21.77 35.37
N GLY A 463 34.70 -20.87 35.76
CA GLY A 463 35.03 -19.55 36.29
C GLY A 463 35.31 -19.53 37.80
N MET A 464 34.96 -20.61 38.53
CA MET A 464 35.27 -20.75 39.95
C MET A 464 36.80 -20.85 40.14
N GLY A 465 37.42 -19.73 40.49
CA GLY A 465 38.86 -19.60 40.70
C GLY A 465 39.52 -18.37 40.04
N GLN A 466 38.81 -17.64 39.18
CA GLN A 466 39.34 -16.45 38.48
C GLN A 466 38.87 -15.10 39.07
N GLY A 467 38.15 -15.11 40.19
CA GLY A 467 37.60 -13.93 40.86
C GLY A 467 36.27 -14.24 41.57
N PRO A 468 35.59 -13.25 42.20
CA PRO A 468 34.29 -13.45 42.85
C PRO A 468 33.18 -13.55 41.78
N LEU A 469 33.03 -14.75 41.19
CA LEU A 469 31.89 -15.03 40.32
C LEU A 469 30.75 -15.58 41.17
N ASP A 470 29.85 -14.70 41.56
CA ASP A 470 28.67 -15.04 42.34
C ASP A 470 27.55 -15.63 41.45
N TRP A 471 26.77 -16.57 41.99
CA TRP A 471 25.73 -17.28 41.24
C TRP A 471 24.58 -16.37 40.82
N ASP A 472 24.18 -15.42 41.69
CA ASP A 472 23.10 -14.50 41.38
C ASP A 472 23.51 -13.54 40.26
N THR A 473 24.77 -13.11 40.27
CA THR A 473 25.34 -12.29 39.18
C THR A 473 25.41 -13.06 37.86
N PHE A 474 25.79 -14.34 37.89
CA PHE A 474 25.86 -15.18 36.69
C PHE A 474 24.48 -15.43 36.06
N THR A 475 23.44 -15.65 36.88
CA THR A 475 22.08 -15.93 36.40
C THR A 475 21.34 -14.67 35.93
N ALA A 476 21.67 -13.49 36.47
CA ALA A 476 21.16 -12.20 36.01
C ALA A 476 21.68 -11.81 34.61
N ASP A 477 22.87 -12.28 34.21
CA ASP A 477 23.42 -12.08 32.88
C ASP A 477 22.74 -12.97 31.82
N THR A 478 21.79 -12.38 31.09
CA THR A 478 21.06 -13.05 30.00
C THR A 478 21.91 -13.41 28.77
N GLY A 479 23.16 -12.92 28.72
CA GLY A 479 24.15 -13.16 27.66
C GLY A 479 25.35 -14.01 28.11
N ASN A 480 25.27 -14.66 29.27
CA ASN A 480 26.36 -15.49 29.80
C ASN A 480 26.75 -16.64 28.85
N ALA A 481 27.92 -17.24 29.09
CA ALA A 481 28.47 -18.26 28.19
C ALA A 481 27.58 -19.52 28.06
N TYR A 482 26.78 -19.86 29.08
CA TYR A 482 25.82 -20.96 29.01
C TYR A 482 24.67 -20.65 28.06
N MET A 483 24.02 -19.50 28.23
CA MET A 483 22.91 -19.07 27.37
C MET A 483 23.34 -18.84 25.93
N ARG A 484 24.54 -18.28 25.72
CA ARG A 484 25.10 -18.07 24.37
C ARG A 484 25.28 -19.39 23.63
N SER A 485 25.96 -20.36 24.26
CA SER A 485 26.14 -21.69 23.68
C SER A 485 24.81 -22.38 23.40
N LEU A 486 23.83 -22.28 24.29
CA LEU A 486 22.50 -22.86 24.07
C LEU A 486 21.79 -22.24 22.85
N ARG A 487 21.85 -20.91 22.67
CA ARG A 487 21.22 -20.23 21.54
C ARG A 487 21.91 -20.57 20.21
N GLU A 488 23.24 -20.55 20.19
CA GLU A 488 24.05 -20.83 19.00
C GLU A 488 23.87 -22.27 18.49
N GLU A 489 23.80 -23.25 19.40
CA GLU A 489 23.62 -24.66 19.06
C GLU A 489 22.17 -24.99 18.64
N LEU A 490 21.17 -24.30 19.22
CA LEU A 490 19.76 -24.57 18.96
C LEU A 490 19.30 -24.02 17.61
N GLU A 491 19.77 -22.82 17.23
CA GLU A 491 19.28 -22.12 16.05
C GLU A 491 20.38 -21.39 15.29
N THR A 492 20.87 -22.03 14.23
CA THR A 492 21.71 -21.37 13.22
C THR A 492 20.93 -20.29 12.46
N ASP A 493 21.62 -19.31 11.90
CA ASP A 493 20.98 -18.23 11.12
C ASP A 493 20.18 -18.76 9.93
N LYS A 494 20.63 -19.86 9.30
CA LYS A 494 19.91 -20.52 8.21
C LYS A 494 18.55 -21.05 8.69
N ILE A 495 18.53 -21.76 9.81
CA ILE A 495 17.31 -22.32 10.40
C ILE A 495 16.35 -21.20 10.80
N PHE A 496 16.88 -20.15 11.43
CA PHE A 496 16.11 -18.96 11.78
C PHE A 496 15.43 -18.36 10.53
N GLN A 497 16.20 -18.14 9.46
CA GLN A 497 15.68 -17.55 8.23
C GLN A 497 14.60 -18.42 7.57
N GLU A 498 14.85 -19.73 7.41
CA GLU A 498 13.88 -20.66 6.81
C GLU A 498 12.54 -20.67 7.57
N ARG A 499 12.59 -20.74 8.91
CA ARG A 499 11.38 -20.73 9.75
C ARG A 499 10.68 -19.38 9.70
N LYS A 500 11.44 -18.28 9.76
CA LYS A 500 10.85 -16.94 9.74
C LYS A 500 10.23 -16.60 8.38
N HIS A 501 10.82 -17.07 7.28
CA HIS A 501 10.21 -16.97 5.95
C HIS A 501 8.84 -17.63 5.90
N GLN A 502 8.71 -18.87 6.38
CA GLN A 502 7.43 -19.57 6.41
C GLN A 502 6.37 -18.84 7.24
N VAL A 503 6.78 -18.27 8.38
CA VAL A 503 5.89 -17.46 9.22
C VAL A 503 5.43 -16.20 8.48
N LEU A 504 6.35 -15.43 7.91
CA LEU A 504 5.99 -14.20 7.20
C LEU A 504 5.13 -14.49 5.96
N ASP A 505 5.43 -15.54 5.21
CA ASP A 505 4.63 -15.96 4.06
C ASP A 505 3.21 -16.36 4.49
N HIS A 506 3.06 -17.06 5.61
CA HIS A 506 1.75 -17.37 6.20
C HIS A 506 0.98 -16.10 6.59
N LEU A 507 1.65 -15.11 7.18
CA LEU A 507 1.01 -13.85 7.58
C LEU A 507 0.61 -12.99 6.38
N LEU A 508 1.49 -12.86 5.39
CA LEU A 508 1.22 -12.13 4.14
C LEU A 508 0.06 -12.77 3.35
N ALA A 509 -0.05 -14.10 3.36
CA ALA A 509 -1.13 -14.82 2.69
C ALA A 509 -2.53 -14.45 3.23
N ARG A 510 -2.65 -13.97 4.48
CA ARG A 510 -3.92 -13.48 5.04
C ARG A 510 -4.48 -12.27 4.29
N PHE A 511 -3.60 -11.51 3.64
CA PHE A 511 -3.92 -10.33 2.82
C PHE A 511 -3.83 -10.61 1.32
N ASN A 512 -3.75 -11.89 0.93
CA ASN A 512 -3.53 -12.33 -0.44
C ASN A 512 -2.26 -11.72 -1.07
N LEU A 513 -1.20 -11.55 -0.27
CA LEU A 513 0.09 -11.04 -0.71
C LEU A 513 1.08 -12.19 -0.88
N VAL A 514 1.57 -12.37 -2.11
CA VAL A 514 2.63 -13.35 -2.44
C VAL A 514 3.83 -12.59 -2.99
N LEU A 515 4.93 -12.63 -2.24
CA LEU A 515 6.12 -11.85 -2.55
C LEU A 515 7.20 -12.73 -3.19
N MET A 516 7.51 -12.46 -4.47
CA MET A 516 8.61 -13.13 -5.17
C MET A 516 9.96 -12.62 -4.66
N LYS A 517 10.85 -13.53 -4.23
CA LYS A 517 12.17 -13.16 -3.69
C LYS A 517 13.17 -12.64 -4.73
N TYR A 518 12.95 -12.94 -6.00
CA TYR A 518 13.86 -12.61 -7.12
C TYR A 518 14.44 -11.17 -7.07
N PRO A 519 13.63 -10.09 -6.99
CA PRO A 519 14.12 -8.70 -6.98
C PRO A 519 15.10 -8.41 -5.84
N VAL A 520 14.85 -8.95 -4.64
CA VAL A 520 15.74 -8.80 -3.47
C VAL A 520 17.02 -9.58 -3.66
N THR A 521 16.92 -10.85 -4.08
CA THR A 521 18.11 -11.70 -4.31
C THR A 521 19.02 -11.12 -5.39
N LEU A 522 18.44 -10.54 -6.44
CA LEU A 522 19.21 -9.89 -7.51
C LEU A 522 19.87 -8.60 -7.00
N TYR A 523 19.16 -7.79 -6.23
CA TYR A 523 19.73 -6.60 -5.61
C TYR A 523 20.94 -6.96 -4.73
N GLU A 524 20.83 -7.99 -3.89
CA GLU A 524 21.93 -8.48 -3.07
C GLU A 524 23.12 -8.93 -3.91
N HIS A 525 22.86 -9.69 -4.97
CA HIS A 525 23.91 -10.17 -5.88
C HIS A 525 24.66 -9.03 -6.58
N VAL A 526 23.95 -7.97 -6.98
CA VAL A 526 24.53 -6.85 -7.74
C VAL A 526 25.25 -5.85 -6.84
N TYR A 527 24.65 -5.47 -5.71
CA TYR A 527 25.14 -4.35 -4.90
C TYR A 527 25.92 -4.77 -3.65
N ASN A 528 25.69 -5.96 -3.09
CA ASN A 528 26.38 -6.37 -1.89
C ASN A 528 27.55 -7.31 -2.22
N ALA A 529 28.73 -6.98 -1.67
CA ALA A 529 29.82 -7.95 -1.62
C ALA A 529 29.44 -9.09 -0.66
N LYS A 530 30.10 -10.25 -0.77
CA LYS A 530 29.98 -11.39 0.16
C LYS A 530 30.34 -10.96 1.60
N GLY A 531 29.43 -10.29 2.29
CA GLY A 531 29.52 -9.96 3.70
C GLY A 531 29.26 -11.20 4.55
N ALA A 532 29.55 -11.10 5.85
CA ALA A 532 29.15 -12.13 6.79
C ALA A 532 27.62 -12.31 6.71
N PRO A 533 27.11 -13.56 6.71
CA PRO A 533 25.68 -13.80 6.77
C PRO A 533 25.11 -13.07 7.98
N GLN A 534 24.08 -12.27 7.76
CA GLN A 534 23.33 -11.62 8.82
C GLN A 534 22.15 -12.50 9.18
N ARG A 535 21.83 -12.58 10.48
CA ARG A 535 20.68 -13.33 10.97
C ARG A 535 19.37 -12.87 10.31
N LEU A 536 19.14 -11.55 10.25
CA LEU A 536 18.07 -10.95 9.44
C LEU A 536 18.55 -10.73 8.01
N SER A 537 18.03 -11.51 7.07
CA SER A 537 18.25 -11.29 5.64
C SER A 537 17.45 -10.08 5.15
N ARG A 538 17.88 -9.46 4.04
CA ARG A 538 17.09 -8.37 3.43
C ARG A 538 15.72 -8.82 2.97
N GLU A 539 15.59 -10.07 2.55
CA GLU A 539 14.29 -10.66 2.19
C GLU A 539 13.33 -10.68 3.39
N LEU A 540 13.81 -11.03 4.59
CA LEU A 540 12.98 -11.00 5.81
C LEU A 540 12.57 -9.57 6.17
N LEU A 541 13.51 -8.62 6.14
CA LEU A 541 13.23 -7.22 6.45
C LEU A 541 12.20 -6.64 5.47
N TRP A 542 12.34 -6.95 4.18
CA TRP A 542 11.40 -6.54 3.14
C TRP A 542 9.99 -7.13 3.35
N LYS A 543 9.89 -8.44 3.62
CA LYS A 543 8.61 -9.10 3.90
C LYS A 543 7.95 -8.52 5.16
N ALA A 544 8.72 -8.29 6.22
CA ALA A 544 8.23 -7.68 7.45
C ALA A 544 7.72 -6.25 7.22
N ASP A 545 8.46 -5.46 6.45
CA ASP A 545 8.09 -4.08 6.10
C ASP A 545 6.80 -4.02 5.24
N VAL A 546 6.65 -4.88 4.23
CA VAL A 546 5.41 -4.97 3.45
C VAL A 546 4.22 -5.40 4.32
N LEU A 547 4.44 -6.36 5.24
CA LEU A 547 3.41 -6.81 6.16
C LEU A 547 2.96 -5.70 7.11
N LEU A 548 3.90 -4.96 7.72
CA LEU A 548 3.60 -3.87 8.64
C LEU A 548 2.83 -2.72 7.98
N HIS A 549 3.10 -2.45 6.71
CA HIS A 549 2.46 -1.38 5.96
C HIS A 549 1.36 -1.88 5.00
N ALA A 550 0.84 -3.10 5.22
CA ALA A 550 -0.15 -3.71 4.34
C ALA A 550 -1.41 -2.84 4.19
N GLU A 551 -1.90 -2.19 5.25
CA GLU A 551 -3.07 -1.30 5.17
C GLU A 551 -2.89 -0.19 4.12
N GLN A 552 -1.77 0.55 4.19
CA GLN A 552 -1.51 1.70 3.32
C GLN A 552 -1.18 1.25 1.90
N LEU A 553 -0.32 0.22 1.79
CA LEU A 553 0.08 -0.32 0.49
C LEU A 553 -1.12 -0.86 -0.28
N THR A 554 -2.04 -1.54 0.40
CA THR A 554 -3.15 -2.21 -0.25
C THR A 554 -4.33 -1.28 -0.55
N ALA A 555 -4.61 -0.30 0.30
CA ALA A 555 -5.68 0.68 0.11
C ALA A 555 -5.36 1.69 -1.01
N HIS A 556 -4.08 2.02 -1.21
CA HIS A 556 -3.64 3.06 -2.14
C HIS A 556 -3.08 2.53 -3.47
N ARG A 557 -3.26 1.23 -3.79
CA ARG A 557 -2.60 0.59 -4.94
C ARG A 557 -2.83 1.28 -6.28
N LEU A 558 -3.97 1.93 -6.51
CA LEU A 558 -4.26 2.62 -7.79
C LEU A 558 -4.11 4.14 -7.71
N ARG A 559 -3.88 4.69 -6.51
CA ARG A 559 -3.80 6.14 -6.28
C ARG A 559 -2.53 6.69 -6.91
N THR A 560 -2.68 7.69 -7.77
CA THR A 560 -1.59 8.40 -8.43
C THR A 560 -1.33 9.76 -7.74
N TYR A 561 -0.37 10.53 -8.24
CA TYR A 561 0.03 11.80 -7.64
C TYR A 561 -0.95 12.94 -7.97
N ASN A 562 -1.03 13.91 -7.06
CA ASN A 562 -1.69 15.18 -7.32
C ASN A 562 -0.78 16.06 -8.16
N TYR A 563 -1.08 16.22 -9.44
CA TYR A 563 -0.27 16.99 -10.36
C TYR A 563 -0.39 18.53 -10.16
N ASN A 564 -1.29 19.00 -9.31
CA ASN A 564 -1.36 20.42 -8.93
C ASN A 564 -0.29 20.82 -7.90
N ASP A 565 0.35 19.84 -7.25
CA ASP A 565 1.42 20.07 -6.28
C ASP A 565 2.80 19.90 -6.94
N ASP A 566 3.86 20.46 -6.33
CA ASP A 566 5.25 20.11 -6.69
C ASP A 566 5.57 18.70 -6.19
N ILE A 567 5.34 17.74 -7.07
CA ILE A 567 5.48 16.31 -6.78
C ILE A 567 6.94 15.87 -6.55
N PHE A 568 7.92 16.67 -6.96
CA PHE A 568 9.35 16.42 -6.71
C PHE A 568 9.86 17.15 -5.47
N GLY A 569 9.23 18.28 -5.10
CA GLY A 569 9.58 19.05 -3.91
C GLY A 569 9.36 18.28 -2.60
N SER A 570 8.27 17.52 -2.48
CA SER A 570 8.05 16.65 -1.32
C SER A 570 8.86 15.35 -1.37
N GLY A 571 9.19 14.91 -2.59
CA GLY A 571 9.79 13.59 -2.86
C GLY A 571 8.86 12.42 -2.56
N GLU A 572 7.58 12.64 -2.27
CA GLU A 572 6.65 11.57 -1.93
C GLU A 572 6.17 10.81 -3.17
N LEU A 573 6.28 9.49 -3.11
CA LEU A 573 5.70 8.59 -4.10
C LEU A 573 4.18 8.47 -3.91
N SER A 574 3.46 8.33 -5.03
CA SER A 574 2.04 7.95 -5.03
C SER A 574 1.85 6.51 -4.51
N GLY A 575 0.62 6.13 -4.20
CA GLY A 575 0.33 4.78 -3.70
C GLY A 575 0.69 3.69 -4.72
N TYR A 576 0.41 3.94 -6.00
CA TYR A 576 0.78 3.04 -7.10
C TYR A 576 2.31 2.90 -7.26
N GLU A 577 3.05 4.01 -7.19
CA GLU A 577 4.53 3.95 -7.24
C GLU A 577 5.11 3.25 -6.02
N LYS A 578 4.66 3.59 -4.80
CA LYS A 578 5.12 2.91 -3.57
C LYS A 578 4.92 1.41 -3.65
N TRP A 579 3.74 0.97 -4.12
CA TRP A 579 3.43 -0.44 -4.33
C TRP A 579 4.45 -1.11 -5.26
N LEU A 580 4.72 -0.52 -6.43
CA LEU A 580 5.68 -1.06 -7.38
C LEU A 580 7.13 -0.99 -6.88
N TYR A 581 7.52 0.06 -6.16
CA TYR A 581 8.84 0.20 -5.54
C TYR A 581 9.09 -0.92 -4.53
N LYS A 582 8.11 -1.23 -3.67
CA LYS A 582 8.19 -2.36 -2.74
C LYS A 582 8.36 -3.67 -3.49
N LEU A 583 7.55 -3.94 -4.53
CA LEU A 583 7.61 -5.21 -5.26
C LEU A 583 8.88 -5.38 -6.12
N LEU A 584 9.41 -4.29 -6.68
CA LEU A 584 10.67 -4.28 -7.41
C LEU A 584 11.90 -4.26 -6.49
N TYR A 585 11.70 -4.08 -5.19
CA TYR A 585 12.74 -3.80 -4.20
C TYR A 585 13.64 -2.64 -4.64
N ILE A 586 13.07 -1.44 -4.70
CA ILE A 586 13.78 -0.17 -4.88
C ILE A 586 13.82 0.53 -3.52
N PRO A 587 14.94 0.47 -2.77
CA PRO A 587 14.95 0.87 -1.36
C PRO A 587 14.74 2.36 -1.10
N ASP A 588 15.14 3.23 -2.03
CA ASP A 588 14.92 4.67 -1.89
C ASP A 588 13.53 5.04 -2.44
N GLU A 589 12.54 5.05 -1.55
CA GLU A 589 11.14 5.34 -1.84
C GLU A 589 10.86 6.85 -1.97
N LYS A 590 11.73 7.54 -2.71
CA LYS A 590 11.61 8.97 -2.98
C LYS A 590 11.52 9.24 -4.47
N ARG A 591 10.61 10.13 -4.84
CA ARG A 591 10.57 10.73 -6.17
C ARG A 591 11.75 11.68 -6.32
N LYS A 592 12.54 11.50 -7.38
CA LYS A 592 13.76 12.26 -7.64
C LYS A 592 14.06 12.33 -9.13
N TRP A 593 14.90 13.29 -9.51
CA TRP A 593 15.47 13.38 -10.84
C TRP A 593 16.56 12.32 -10.99
N LEU A 594 16.33 11.29 -11.80
CA LEU A 594 17.19 10.12 -11.85
C LEU A 594 18.55 10.46 -12.47
N SER A 595 18.59 11.41 -13.42
CA SER A 595 19.84 11.88 -14.03
C SER A 595 20.66 12.84 -13.15
N ALA A 596 20.06 13.40 -12.09
CA ALA A 596 20.73 14.36 -11.21
C ALA A 596 21.89 13.76 -10.39
N VAL A 597 21.98 12.43 -10.29
CA VAL A 597 23.11 11.74 -9.67
C VAL A 597 24.45 12.06 -10.35
N PHE A 598 24.43 12.51 -11.60
CA PHE A 598 25.61 12.87 -12.39
C PHE A 598 25.98 14.36 -12.30
N ASP A 599 25.30 15.15 -11.49
CA ASP A 599 25.54 16.60 -11.37
C ASP A 599 26.43 16.95 -10.16
N THR A 600 26.92 15.94 -9.43
CA THR A 600 27.82 16.12 -8.28
C THR A 600 29.24 16.55 -8.71
N ASP A 601 29.91 17.37 -7.89
CA ASP A 601 31.28 17.85 -8.16
C ASP A 601 32.32 16.72 -8.34
N GLU A 602 32.00 15.53 -7.82
CA GLU A 602 32.83 14.32 -7.89
C GLU A 602 32.74 13.59 -9.24
N MET A 603 31.72 13.87 -10.07
CA MET A 603 31.47 13.13 -11.31
C MET A 603 30.97 14.04 -12.44
N LYS A 604 31.88 14.62 -13.24
CA LYS A 604 31.50 15.26 -14.51
C LYS A 604 31.46 14.23 -15.64
N VAL A 605 30.30 13.65 -15.92
CA VAL A 605 30.09 12.86 -17.15
C VAL A 605 29.73 13.80 -18.30
N THR A 606 30.70 14.18 -19.11
CA THR A 606 30.47 14.95 -20.34
C THR A 606 29.80 14.05 -21.38
N THR A 607 28.50 14.24 -21.57
CA THR A 607 27.75 13.59 -22.65
C THR A 607 27.90 14.42 -23.92
N ASN A 608 28.93 14.12 -24.71
CA ASN A 608 29.20 14.63 -26.06
C ASN A 608 28.72 16.05 -26.40
N THR A 609 29.56 17.04 -26.12
CA THR A 609 29.83 18.23 -26.97
C THR A 609 31.23 18.74 -26.60
N TRP A 610 32.04 19.11 -27.60
CA TRP A 610 33.49 19.33 -27.52
C TRP A 610 33.95 20.51 -26.62
N ALA A 611 35.21 20.39 -26.16
CA ALA A 611 36.10 21.35 -25.46
C ALA A 611 35.86 21.50 -23.93
N ASP A 612 36.82 21.37 -23.00
CA ASP A 612 38.28 21.55 -23.04
C ASP A 612 39.01 20.65 -22.01
N GLN A 613 39.76 19.67 -22.50
CA GLN A 613 41.07 19.18 -22.02
C GLN A 613 41.37 17.88 -22.79
N VAL A 614 42.19 17.97 -23.84
CA VAL A 614 42.68 16.79 -24.55
C VAL A 614 43.74 16.14 -23.67
N TYR A 615 43.35 15.17 -22.85
CA TYR A 615 44.31 14.31 -22.18
C TYR A 615 44.97 13.40 -23.21
N GLN A 616 46.28 13.51 -23.39
CA GLN A 616 47.05 12.56 -24.19
C GLN A 616 47.21 11.27 -23.37
N TRP A 617 46.70 10.16 -23.90
CA TRP A 617 46.83 8.84 -23.30
C TRP A 617 48.00 8.10 -23.95
N GLN A 618 48.94 7.63 -23.14
CA GLN A 618 50.03 6.76 -23.60
C GLN A 618 49.80 5.33 -23.13
N VAL A 619 50.03 4.35 -24.02
CA VAL A 619 50.00 2.93 -23.64
C VAL A 619 51.38 2.53 -23.13
N LYS A 620 51.46 2.15 -21.85
CA LYS A 620 52.67 1.64 -21.20
C LYS A 620 52.48 0.18 -20.81
N ASP A 621 53.58 -0.57 -20.84
CA ASP A 621 53.62 -1.98 -20.46
C ASP A 621 54.05 -2.09 -18.98
N TYR A 622 53.25 -2.73 -18.14
CA TYR A 622 53.53 -2.96 -16.72
C TYR A 622 53.63 -4.46 -16.43
N GLU A 623 54.70 -4.89 -15.76
CA GLU A 623 54.94 -6.29 -15.43
C GLU A 623 54.36 -6.64 -14.05
N VAL A 624 53.42 -7.57 -14.00
CA VAL A 624 52.75 -8.01 -12.76
C VAL A 624 52.71 -9.52 -12.71
N LYS A 625 53.49 -10.14 -11.82
CA LYS A 625 53.47 -11.59 -11.55
C LYS A 625 53.53 -12.44 -12.84
N ASP A 626 54.55 -12.20 -13.67
CA ASP A 626 54.81 -12.91 -14.93
C ASP A 626 53.82 -12.62 -16.09
N GLU A 627 53.00 -11.56 -15.99
CA GLU A 627 52.11 -11.05 -17.04
C GLU A 627 52.46 -9.60 -17.41
N VAL A 628 52.52 -9.28 -18.71
CA VAL A 628 52.71 -7.91 -19.21
C VAL A 628 51.34 -7.29 -19.49
N LEU A 629 50.98 -6.29 -18.69
CA LEU A 629 49.73 -5.55 -18.82
C LEU A 629 49.96 -4.27 -19.63
N LYS A 630 49.27 -4.15 -20.76
CA LYS A 630 49.21 -2.89 -21.52
C LYS A 630 48.19 -1.98 -20.86
N VAL A 631 48.63 -0.81 -20.37
CA VAL A 631 47.80 0.16 -19.64
C VAL A 631 47.84 1.51 -20.36
N ALA A 632 46.68 2.07 -20.66
CA ALA A 632 46.53 3.46 -21.05
C ALA A 632 46.58 4.36 -19.79
N VAL A 633 47.60 5.21 -19.72
CA VAL A 633 47.91 6.11 -18.61
C VAL A 633 47.86 7.55 -19.11
N GLN A 634 47.38 8.47 -18.27
CA GLN A 634 47.30 9.90 -18.58
C GLN A 634 48.68 10.56 -18.48
N ASP A 635 49.09 11.32 -19.51
CA ASP A 635 50.35 12.08 -19.50
C ASP A 635 50.29 13.22 -18.47
N LEU A 636 51.26 13.27 -17.56
CA LEU A 636 51.45 14.39 -16.62
C LEU A 636 52.61 15.28 -17.05
N PRO A 637 52.55 16.60 -16.78
CA PRO A 637 53.73 17.45 -16.87
C PRO A 637 54.82 17.00 -15.87
N GLU A 638 56.09 17.10 -16.26
CA GLU A 638 57.27 16.55 -15.55
C GLU A 638 57.50 17.05 -14.10
N THR A 639 56.68 17.99 -13.60
CA THR A 639 56.77 18.49 -12.22
C THR A 639 55.39 18.77 -11.60
N PRO A 640 54.77 17.79 -10.90
CA PRO A 640 53.70 18.07 -9.94
C PRO A 640 54.29 18.14 -8.53
N THR A 641 54.23 19.30 -7.89
CA THR A 641 54.72 19.50 -6.50
C THR A 641 53.80 18.85 -5.45
N GLU A 642 52.54 18.58 -5.81
CA GLU A 642 51.54 17.85 -5.03
C GLU A 642 50.65 17.04 -5.98
N LEU A 643 50.23 15.83 -5.58
CA LEU A 643 49.20 15.09 -6.33
C LEU A 643 47.87 15.85 -6.23
N PRO A 644 47.09 15.96 -7.33
CA PRO A 644 45.73 16.48 -7.25
C PRO A 644 44.88 15.63 -6.28
N PRO A 645 43.83 16.19 -5.67
CA PRO A 645 42.89 15.41 -4.86
C PRO A 645 42.38 14.21 -5.66
N VAL A 646 42.16 13.08 -4.99
CA VAL A 646 41.63 11.86 -5.61
C VAL A 646 40.32 12.22 -6.31
N LYS A 647 40.37 12.33 -7.64
CA LYS A 647 39.22 12.58 -8.50
C LYS A 647 39.00 11.34 -9.34
N TYR A 648 37.75 10.90 -9.40
CA TYR A 648 37.38 9.75 -10.19
C TYR A 648 37.01 10.21 -11.61
N GLU A 649 37.90 10.02 -12.57
CA GLU A 649 37.68 10.49 -13.94
C GLU A 649 37.07 9.38 -14.81
N PHE A 650 35.79 9.52 -15.16
CA PHE A 650 35.03 8.50 -15.90
C PHE A 650 34.57 8.93 -17.29
N GLY A 651 34.92 10.14 -17.75
CA GLY A 651 34.32 10.81 -18.92
C GLY A 651 34.40 10.04 -20.24
N SER A 652 35.28 9.04 -20.36
CA SER A 652 35.45 8.19 -21.56
C SER A 652 35.01 6.73 -21.37
N GLN A 653 34.41 6.38 -20.23
CA GLN A 653 33.98 5.01 -19.93
C GLN A 653 32.57 4.74 -20.47
N PRO A 654 32.31 3.54 -21.02
CA PRO A 654 30.96 3.15 -21.44
C PRO A 654 30.04 2.97 -20.23
N VAL A 655 28.72 3.10 -20.42
CA VAL A 655 27.69 2.94 -19.36
C VAL A 655 27.79 1.58 -18.64
N SER A 656 28.31 0.55 -19.32
CA SER A 656 28.60 -0.76 -18.74
C SER A 656 29.56 -0.73 -17.56
N PHE A 657 30.37 0.34 -17.44
CA PHE A 657 31.23 0.60 -16.28
C PHE A 657 30.45 0.70 -14.97
N LEU A 658 29.24 1.28 -14.98
CA LEU A 658 28.42 1.40 -13.76
C LEU A 658 27.99 0.04 -13.19
N ARG A 659 27.97 -1.01 -14.02
CA ARG A 659 27.73 -2.39 -13.59
C ARG A 659 29.02 -3.17 -13.38
N ARG A 660 29.89 -3.21 -14.39
CA ARG A 660 31.11 -4.03 -14.37
C ARG A 660 32.18 -3.46 -13.43
N GLY A 661 32.16 -2.17 -13.16
CA GLY A 661 33.03 -1.52 -12.19
C GLY A 661 32.67 -1.83 -10.73
N LEU A 662 31.56 -2.54 -10.47
CA LEU A 662 31.24 -3.02 -9.13
C LEU A 662 32.01 -4.29 -8.74
N ASP A 663 32.55 -5.01 -9.74
CA ASP A 663 33.26 -6.26 -9.55
C ASP A 663 34.76 -5.99 -9.36
N THR A 664 35.29 -6.35 -8.19
CA THR A 664 36.70 -6.19 -7.83
C THR A 664 37.63 -7.01 -8.72
N ALA A 665 37.14 -8.07 -9.38
CA ALA A 665 37.92 -8.88 -10.30
C ALA A 665 38.37 -8.11 -11.56
N ASN A 666 37.67 -7.01 -11.90
CA ASN A 666 37.99 -6.17 -13.05
C ASN A 666 39.06 -5.12 -12.76
N TYR A 667 39.64 -5.13 -11.56
CA TYR A 667 40.66 -4.17 -11.13
C TYR A 667 41.97 -4.85 -10.76
N ARG A 668 43.08 -4.16 -11.03
CA ARG A 668 44.41 -4.51 -10.52
C ARG A 668 45.12 -3.25 -10.02
N ILE A 669 46.07 -3.42 -9.10
CA ILE A 669 46.92 -2.33 -8.61
C ILE A 669 48.33 -2.57 -9.12
N VAL A 670 48.88 -1.63 -9.87
CA VAL A 670 50.24 -1.66 -10.41
C VAL A 670 51.08 -0.53 -9.83
N PHE A 671 52.40 -0.69 -9.84
CA PHE A 671 53.34 0.34 -9.39
C PHE A 671 54.04 0.97 -10.59
N ASP A 672 54.00 2.30 -10.69
CA ASP A 672 54.72 3.06 -11.70
C ASP A 672 56.09 3.48 -11.16
N GLU A 673 57.14 2.86 -11.66
CA GLU A 673 58.52 3.13 -11.26
C GLU A 673 59.00 4.53 -11.66
N GLN A 674 58.49 5.08 -12.78
CA GLN A 674 58.91 6.38 -13.32
C GLN A 674 58.48 7.54 -12.40
N HIS A 675 57.28 7.45 -11.84
CA HIS A 675 56.68 8.50 -11.01
C HIS A 675 56.52 8.12 -9.54
N ARG A 676 56.88 6.89 -9.15
CA ARG A 676 56.75 6.34 -7.78
C ARG A 676 55.32 6.38 -7.22
N HIS A 677 54.33 6.04 -8.06
CA HIS A 677 52.92 6.00 -7.68
C HIS A 677 52.32 4.60 -7.81
N HIS A 678 51.22 4.36 -7.11
CA HIS A 678 50.36 3.20 -7.30
C HIS A 678 49.17 3.59 -8.17
N LEU A 679 48.94 2.81 -9.23
CA LEU A 679 47.84 3.01 -10.16
C LEU A 679 46.80 1.90 -9.97
N VAL A 680 45.54 2.28 -9.82
CA VAL A 680 44.40 1.36 -9.94
C VAL A 680 43.99 1.33 -11.40
N ILE A 681 44.12 0.16 -12.00
CA ILE A 681 43.80 -0.07 -13.41
C ILE A 681 42.53 -0.92 -13.52
N TYR A 682 41.70 -0.59 -14.51
CA TYR A 682 40.44 -1.25 -14.80
C TYR A 682 40.46 -1.86 -16.20
N GLN A 683 39.87 -3.04 -16.35
CA GLN A 683 39.65 -3.68 -17.64
C GLN A 683 38.22 -4.20 -17.72
N GLN A 684 37.50 -3.78 -18.76
CA GLN A 684 36.12 -4.22 -18.97
C GLN A 684 36.04 -5.59 -19.67
N ASN A 685 36.90 -5.82 -20.67
CA ASN A 685 36.97 -7.05 -21.44
C ASN A 685 38.43 -7.54 -21.47
N PRO A 686 38.70 -8.85 -21.38
CA PRO A 686 40.08 -9.39 -21.37
C PRO A 686 40.94 -8.96 -22.57
N ASN A 687 40.32 -8.60 -23.69
CA ASN A 687 40.99 -8.19 -24.94
C ASN A 687 41.22 -6.68 -25.05
N GLU A 688 40.77 -5.87 -24.09
CA GLU A 688 40.96 -4.42 -24.08
C GLU A 688 42.22 -4.03 -23.30
N VAL A 689 42.81 -2.89 -23.68
CA VAL A 689 43.92 -2.28 -22.92
C VAL A 689 43.37 -1.84 -21.55
N TRP A 690 44.12 -2.13 -20.48
CA TRP A 690 43.78 -1.65 -19.15
C TRP A 690 43.78 -0.12 -19.13
N ARG A 691 42.91 0.50 -18.33
CA ARG A 691 42.86 1.96 -18.20
C ARG A 691 43.12 2.35 -16.77
N GLU A 692 43.94 3.38 -16.59
CA GLU A 692 44.11 4.03 -15.30
C GLU A 692 42.79 4.68 -14.85
N VAL A 693 42.39 4.45 -13.60
CA VAL A 693 41.19 5.07 -12.98
C VAL A 693 41.53 5.86 -11.72
N ILE A 694 42.55 5.45 -10.96
CA ILE A 694 42.97 6.12 -9.72
C ILE A 694 44.50 6.12 -9.64
N ARG A 695 45.07 7.24 -9.16
CA ARG A 695 46.51 7.40 -8.88
C ARG A 695 46.72 7.81 -7.42
N THR A 696 47.59 7.10 -6.70
CA THR A 696 47.92 7.42 -5.31
C THR A 696 49.40 7.20 -4.98
N ASN A 697 49.85 7.74 -3.84
CA ASN A 697 51.24 7.59 -3.38
C ASN A 697 51.54 6.23 -2.74
N THR A 698 50.56 5.55 -2.16
CA THR A 698 50.75 4.30 -1.42
C THR A 698 49.76 3.23 -1.86
N ARG A 699 50.17 1.96 -1.77
CA ARG A 699 49.31 0.83 -2.10
C ARG A 699 48.06 0.77 -1.22
N GLU A 700 48.19 1.12 0.06
CA GLU A 700 47.08 1.18 1.00
C GLU A 700 46.07 2.26 0.59
N ALA A 701 46.55 3.45 0.20
CA ALA A 701 45.70 4.51 -0.33
C ALA A 701 45.02 4.09 -1.65
N ALA A 702 45.68 3.33 -2.51
CA ALA A 702 45.07 2.78 -3.73
C ALA A 702 43.94 1.78 -3.41
N ASP A 703 44.14 0.88 -2.44
CA ASP A 703 43.12 -0.08 -2.01
C ASP A 703 41.91 0.60 -1.35
N HIS A 704 42.16 1.59 -0.49
CA HIS A 704 41.10 2.41 0.10
C HIS A 704 40.32 3.19 -0.97
N ALA A 705 41.02 3.88 -1.88
CA ALA A 705 40.37 4.65 -2.95
C ALA A 705 39.57 3.74 -3.91
N LEU A 706 40.03 2.52 -4.18
CA LEU A 706 39.26 1.53 -4.94
C LEU A 706 37.96 1.13 -4.22
N LYS A 707 38.02 0.87 -2.90
CA LYS A 707 36.82 0.57 -2.10
C LYS A 707 35.84 1.75 -2.06
N ASP A 708 36.35 2.96 -1.89
CA ASP A 708 35.54 4.18 -1.87
C ASP A 708 34.88 4.42 -3.23
N MET A 709 35.61 4.23 -4.34
CA MET A 709 35.06 4.31 -5.69
C MET A 709 33.96 3.28 -5.92
N ILE A 710 34.17 2.01 -5.56
CA ILE A 710 33.15 0.97 -5.71
C ILE A 710 31.91 1.31 -4.85
N SER A 711 32.11 1.80 -3.63
CA SER A 711 31.02 2.26 -2.76
C SER A 711 30.23 3.41 -3.40
N TYR A 712 30.94 4.37 -4.00
CA TYR A 712 30.34 5.48 -4.74
C TYR A 712 29.55 4.99 -5.96
N LEU A 713 30.09 4.08 -6.78
CA LEU A 713 29.38 3.51 -7.94
C LEU A 713 28.13 2.73 -7.54
N LYS A 714 28.17 2.02 -6.40
CA LYS A 714 26.99 1.36 -5.82
C LYS A 714 25.95 2.39 -5.43
N LYS A 715 26.34 3.40 -4.65
CA LYS A 715 25.46 4.47 -4.22
C LYS A 715 24.83 5.18 -5.42
N LEU A 716 25.62 5.57 -6.42
CA LEU A 716 25.13 6.18 -7.64
C LEU A 716 24.12 5.29 -8.37
N SER A 717 24.43 4.00 -8.50
CA SER A 717 23.51 3.06 -9.16
C SER A 717 22.21 2.91 -8.38
N THR A 718 22.24 2.74 -7.07
CA THR A 718 21.05 2.61 -6.22
C THR A 718 20.25 3.92 -6.17
N ASP A 719 20.94 5.06 -6.13
CA ASP A 719 20.33 6.39 -6.12
C ASP A 719 19.71 6.75 -7.48
N ALA A 720 20.09 6.04 -8.56
CA ALA A 720 19.49 6.19 -9.87
C ALA A 720 18.40 5.15 -10.18
N GLU A 721 18.13 4.18 -9.30
CA GLU A 721 17.00 3.26 -9.50
C GLU A 721 15.67 3.97 -9.23
N GLY A 722 14.70 3.75 -10.13
CA GLY A 722 13.38 4.37 -10.08
C GLY A 722 12.73 4.36 -11.47
N PHE A 723 11.56 4.97 -11.59
CA PHE A 723 10.89 5.15 -12.88
C PHE A 723 9.98 6.38 -12.85
N TYR A 724 9.68 6.91 -14.04
CA TYR A 724 8.65 7.92 -14.23
C TYR A 724 7.37 7.29 -14.76
N LEU A 725 6.25 7.81 -14.27
CA LEU A 725 4.90 7.44 -14.67
C LEU A 725 4.31 8.59 -15.49
N VAL A 726 3.95 8.35 -16.75
CA VAL A 726 3.29 9.35 -17.61
C VAL A 726 1.95 8.81 -18.09
N GLU A 727 0.87 9.35 -17.54
CA GLU A 727 -0.50 9.03 -17.96
C GLU A 727 -0.82 9.78 -19.25
N HIS A 728 -1.12 9.05 -20.33
CA HIS A 728 -1.37 9.69 -21.62
C HIS A 728 -2.58 10.61 -21.57
N GLN A 729 -3.58 10.29 -20.73
CA GLN A 729 -4.76 11.12 -20.50
C GLN A 729 -4.42 12.57 -20.08
N LEU A 730 -3.34 12.76 -19.31
CA LEU A 730 -2.87 14.07 -18.87
C LEU A 730 -2.13 14.85 -19.97
N LEU A 731 -1.74 14.17 -21.07
CA LEU A 731 -1.17 14.81 -22.26
C LEU A 731 -2.26 15.36 -23.19
N LYS A 732 -3.54 15.06 -22.94
CA LYS A 732 -4.67 15.52 -23.74
C LYS A 732 -4.88 17.04 -23.58
N PRO A 733 -5.17 17.79 -24.66
CA PRO A 733 -5.67 19.16 -24.53
C PRO A 733 -7.05 19.23 -23.87
N ARG A 734 -7.45 20.40 -23.39
CA ARG A 734 -8.79 20.59 -22.82
C ARG A 734 -9.87 20.44 -23.89
N PHE A 735 -11.02 19.91 -23.51
CA PHE A 735 -12.18 19.77 -24.41
C PHE A 735 -12.73 21.11 -24.90
N THR A 736 -12.42 22.20 -24.20
CA THR A 736 -12.72 23.57 -24.62
C THR A 736 -11.76 24.12 -25.68
N GLU A 737 -10.60 23.47 -25.90
CA GLU A 737 -9.66 23.88 -26.96
C GLU A 737 -10.09 23.35 -28.32
N ARG A 738 -9.94 24.18 -29.36
CA ARG A 738 -10.18 23.79 -30.75
C ARG A 738 -9.04 22.94 -31.32
N ARG A 739 -8.90 21.72 -30.82
CA ARG A 739 -7.84 20.75 -31.18
C ARG A 739 -8.37 19.36 -31.57
N PHE A 740 -9.69 19.18 -31.64
CA PHE A 740 -10.33 17.90 -31.95
C PHE A 740 -10.82 17.87 -33.40
N GLY A 741 -10.56 16.75 -34.09
CA GLY A 741 -10.90 16.57 -35.51
C GLY A 741 -11.32 15.14 -35.81
N TYR A 742 -11.86 14.93 -37.01
CA TYR A 742 -12.28 13.62 -37.50
C TYR A 742 -12.04 13.44 -39.01
N ARG A 743 -12.01 12.19 -39.46
CA ARG A 743 -12.10 11.78 -40.85
C ARG A 743 -13.13 10.67 -40.98
N LEU A 744 -14.04 10.79 -41.94
CA LEU A 744 -15.01 9.76 -42.30
C LEU A 744 -14.52 9.04 -43.56
N TYR A 745 -14.41 7.73 -43.49
CA TYR A 745 -14.04 6.87 -44.61
C TYR A 745 -15.23 6.04 -45.07
N ASP A 746 -15.25 5.63 -46.33
CA ASP A 746 -16.14 4.58 -46.82
C ASP A 746 -15.62 3.18 -46.44
N ARG A 747 -16.39 2.14 -46.76
CA ARG A 747 -15.98 0.73 -46.52
C ARG A 747 -14.68 0.31 -47.23
N ASN A 748 -14.25 1.04 -48.25
CA ASN A 748 -13.05 0.74 -49.03
C ASN A 748 -11.84 1.57 -48.56
N GLY A 749 -11.99 2.40 -47.52
CA GLY A 749 -10.93 3.27 -46.98
C GLY A 749 -10.75 4.59 -47.75
N GLN A 750 -11.71 5.02 -48.57
CA GLN A 750 -11.68 6.32 -49.24
C GLN A 750 -12.28 7.39 -48.32
N VAL A 751 -11.58 8.53 -48.16
CA VAL A 751 -12.07 9.66 -47.36
C VAL A 751 -13.32 10.26 -48.01
N LEU A 752 -14.44 10.24 -47.29
CA LEU A 752 -15.69 10.89 -47.65
C LEU A 752 -15.75 12.33 -47.14
N ARG A 753 -15.36 12.54 -45.88
CA ARG A 753 -15.33 13.85 -45.22
C ARG A 753 -14.09 13.97 -44.33
N GLU A 754 -13.56 15.18 -44.25
CA GLU A 754 -12.56 15.57 -43.26
C GLU A 754 -13.03 16.87 -42.62
N HIS A 755 -12.77 17.03 -41.32
CA HIS A 755 -13.06 18.25 -40.59
C HIS A 755 -12.48 19.49 -41.32
N PRO A 756 -13.29 20.53 -41.60
CA PRO A 756 -12.83 21.73 -42.32
C PRO A 756 -11.95 22.65 -41.45
N TYR A 757 -12.15 22.61 -40.15
CA TYR A 757 -11.35 23.31 -39.14
C TYR A 757 -11.34 22.48 -37.86
N TRP A 758 -10.44 22.81 -36.93
CA TRP A 758 -10.37 22.14 -35.64
C TRP A 758 -11.50 22.61 -34.73
N TYR A 759 -12.17 21.66 -34.09
CA TYR A 759 -13.34 21.87 -33.24
C TYR A 759 -12.98 21.75 -31.77
N THR A 760 -13.79 22.35 -30.90
CA THR A 760 -13.88 21.89 -29.51
C THR A 760 -14.44 20.48 -29.49
N PHE A 761 -14.30 19.76 -28.38
CA PHE A 761 -14.84 18.42 -28.26
C PHE A 761 -16.36 18.42 -28.49
N GLU A 762 -17.10 19.34 -27.87
CA GLU A 762 -18.56 19.43 -27.99
C GLU A 762 -19.01 19.81 -29.40
N GLU A 763 -18.36 20.79 -30.05
CA GLU A 763 -18.64 21.17 -31.45
C GLU A 763 -18.44 19.96 -32.39
N ARG A 764 -17.40 19.14 -32.14
CA ARG A 764 -17.14 17.94 -32.93
C ARG A 764 -18.24 16.90 -32.74
N GLU A 765 -18.66 16.61 -31.51
CA GLU A 765 -19.70 15.60 -31.26
C GLU A 765 -21.03 15.99 -31.93
N GLU A 766 -21.38 17.28 -31.94
CA GLU A 766 -22.57 17.76 -32.67
C GLU A 766 -22.46 17.51 -34.19
N GLN A 767 -21.29 17.78 -34.78
CA GLN A 767 -21.06 17.48 -36.20
C GLN A 767 -21.14 15.98 -36.48
N LEU A 768 -20.53 15.15 -35.64
CA LEU A 768 -20.54 13.70 -35.78
C LEU A 768 -21.95 13.12 -35.69
N ALA A 769 -22.79 13.66 -34.80
CA ALA A 769 -24.19 13.29 -34.70
C ALA A 769 -24.95 13.58 -36.01
N SER A 770 -24.69 14.73 -36.65
CA SER A 770 -25.33 15.08 -37.93
C SER A 770 -24.88 14.20 -39.12
N LEU A 771 -23.71 13.56 -39.01
CA LEU A 771 -23.12 12.73 -40.06
C LEU A 771 -23.37 11.21 -39.88
N GLN A 772 -24.08 10.78 -38.84
CA GLN A 772 -24.36 9.36 -38.58
C GLN A 772 -25.13 8.69 -39.72
N ASP A 773 -26.14 9.37 -40.28
CA ASP A 773 -26.95 8.83 -41.36
C ASP A 773 -26.13 8.63 -42.64
N GLU A 774 -25.28 9.61 -43.01
CA GLU A 774 -24.37 9.51 -44.16
C GLU A 774 -23.36 8.36 -43.97
N ALA A 775 -22.80 8.23 -42.76
CA ALA A 775 -21.88 7.14 -42.43
C ALA A 775 -22.57 5.77 -42.54
N ALA A 776 -23.79 5.63 -42.05
CA ALA A 776 -24.57 4.39 -42.12
C ALA A 776 -24.90 4.00 -43.57
N GLU A 777 -25.36 4.95 -44.39
CA GLU A 777 -25.65 4.72 -45.82
C GLU A 777 -24.43 4.24 -46.61
N LYS A 778 -23.25 4.79 -46.30
CA LYS A 778 -21.99 4.47 -46.99
C LYS A 778 -21.22 3.30 -46.37
N GLN A 779 -21.75 2.69 -45.30
CA GLN A 779 -21.03 1.69 -44.49
C GLN A 779 -19.65 2.20 -44.07
N GLY A 780 -19.58 3.48 -43.74
CA GLY A 780 -18.34 4.19 -43.42
C GLY A 780 -17.95 4.08 -41.95
N TYR A 781 -16.70 4.43 -41.64
CA TYR A 781 -16.18 4.49 -40.28
C TYR A 781 -15.43 5.79 -40.02
N PHE A 782 -15.44 6.24 -38.77
CA PHE A 782 -14.76 7.46 -38.32
C PHE A 782 -13.38 7.14 -37.73
N GLU A 783 -12.42 8.00 -38.01
CA GLU A 783 -11.16 8.12 -37.27
C GLU A 783 -11.09 9.49 -36.62
N TYR A 784 -10.57 9.52 -35.39
CA TYR A 784 -10.58 10.70 -34.52
C TYR A 784 -9.16 11.11 -34.20
N TYR A 785 -8.93 12.43 -34.23
CA TYR A 785 -7.60 13.01 -34.14
C TYR A 785 -7.55 14.18 -33.19
N VAL A 786 -6.42 14.31 -32.50
CA VAL A 786 -6.08 15.42 -31.63
C VAL A 786 -4.84 16.11 -32.17
N LYS A 787 -4.93 17.43 -32.36
CA LYS A 787 -3.83 18.28 -32.80
C LYS A 787 -2.97 18.72 -31.62
N HIS A 788 -1.69 18.36 -31.68
CA HIS A 788 -0.65 18.88 -30.81
C HIS A 788 0.11 20.03 -31.47
N ASP A 789 0.94 20.69 -30.67
CA ASP A 789 1.81 21.75 -31.16
C ASP A 789 2.80 21.25 -32.21
N TYR A 790 3.29 22.18 -33.04
CA TYR A 790 4.12 21.89 -34.22
C TYR A 790 3.44 21.07 -35.32
N GLY A 791 2.10 21.00 -35.33
CA GLY A 791 1.33 20.38 -36.41
C GLY A 791 1.24 18.86 -36.35
N LYS A 792 1.66 18.26 -35.23
CA LYS A 792 1.61 16.81 -35.03
C LYS A 792 0.18 16.34 -34.74
N LEU A 793 -0.19 15.22 -35.36
CA LEU A 793 -1.52 14.62 -35.25
C LEU A 793 -1.39 13.29 -34.52
N LEU A 794 -2.21 13.11 -33.47
CA LEU A 794 -2.34 11.84 -32.78
C LEU A 794 -3.75 11.32 -32.92
N ARG A 795 -3.88 10.01 -33.07
CA ARG A 795 -5.17 9.32 -32.95
C ARG A 795 -5.62 9.31 -31.50
N GLU A 796 -6.93 9.35 -31.27
CA GLU A 796 -7.46 9.41 -29.90
C GLU A 796 -7.29 8.14 -29.08
N ASP A 797 -7.08 7.00 -29.73
CA ASP A 797 -6.78 5.72 -29.09
C ASP A 797 -5.49 5.76 -28.25
N PHE A 798 -4.56 6.68 -28.55
CA PHE A 798 -3.35 6.90 -27.75
C PHE A 798 -3.64 7.31 -26.30
N TYR A 799 -4.71 8.06 -26.06
CA TYR A 799 -5.06 8.56 -24.72
C TYR A 799 -5.79 7.51 -23.89
N ARG A 800 -6.54 6.62 -24.56
CA ARG A 800 -7.41 5.63 -23.93
C ARG A 800 -6.62 4.68 -23.04
N PHE A 801 -6.66 4.92 -21.72
CA PHE A 801 -5.89 4.17 -20.73
C PHE A 801 -4.41 3.96 -21.15
N GLY A 802 -3.83 4.97 -21.82
CA GLY A 802 -2.45 4.94 -22.25
C GLY A 802 -1.52 5.26 -21.09
N LEU A 803 -0.46 4.48 -20.92
CA LEU A 803 0.54 4.67 -19.87
C LEU A 803 1.95 4.51 -20.42
N SER A 804 2.82 5.47 -20.15
CA SER A 804 4.26 5.35 -20.41
C SER A 804 5.02 5.22 -19.10
N ILE A 805 5.85 4.18 -19.01
CA ILE A 805 6.76 3.95 -17.89
C ILE A 805 8.19 4.13 -18.41
N VAL A 806 8.84 5.18 -17.93
CA VAL A 806 10.18 5.58 -18.38
C VAL A 806 11.19 5.19 -17.32
N LEU A 807 12.11 4.29 -17.67
CA LEU A 807 13.10 3.73 -16.75
C LEU A 807 14.52 4.09 -17.21
N PRO A 808 15.45 4.32 -16.27
CA PRO A 808 16.86 4.54 -16.58
C PRO A 808 17.53 3.22 -16.99
N SER A 809 18.32 3.24 -18.07
CA SER A 809 18.99 2.02 -18.56
C SER A 809 20.38 1.77 -17.93
N TRP A 810 20.85 2.69 -17.09
CA TRP A 810 22.23 2.72 -16.58
C TRP A 810 22.44 2.18 -15.15
N PRO A 811 21.46 2.12 -14.22
CA PRO A 811 21.70 1.47 -12.93
C PRO A 811 22.16 0.02 -13.11
N ALA A 812 23.08 -0.46 -12.28
CA ALA A 812 23.74 -1.75 -12.47
C ALA A 812 22.75 -2.92 -12.64
N ARG A 813 21.68 -2.94 -11.84
CA ARG A 813 20.60 -3.95 -11.94
C ARG A 813 19.73 -3.76 -13.18
N PHE A 814 19.47 -2.52 -13.57
CA PHE A 814 18.63 -2.15 -14.72
C PHE A 814 19.35 -2.39 -16.05
N GLN A 815 20.67 -2.66 -16.03
CA GLN A 815 21.44 -3.13 -17.18
C GLN A 815 21.30 -4.66 -17.41
N LEU A 816 20.62 -5.40 -16.54
CA LEU A 816 20.40 -6.84 -16.69
C LEU A 816 19.07 -7.11 -17.41
N GLU A 817 19.11 -7.85 -18.50
CA GLU A 817 17.92 -8.16 -19.32
C GLU A 817 16.86 -8.96 -18.54
N GLU A 818 17.32 -9.86 -17.67
CA GLU A 818 16.46 -10.65 -16.79
C GLU A 818 15.67 -9.75 -15.82
N PHE A 819 16.29 -8.70 -15.28
CA PHE A 819 15.59 -7.73 -14.44
C PHE A 819 14.59 -6.90 -15.24
N ARG A 820 14.95 -6.44 -16.45
CA ARG A 820 14.05 -5.67 -17.31
C ARG A 820 12.79 -6.46 -17.63
N THR A 821 12.95 -7.72 -18.02
CA THR A 821 11.84 -8.63 -18.34
C THR A 821 10.95 -8.84 -17.12
N PHE A 822 11.56 -9.10 -15.95
CA PHE A 822 10.83 -9.24 -14.70
C PHE A 822 10.05 -7.98 -14.33
N ALA A 823 10.68 -6.81 -14.37
CA ALA A 823 10.06 -5.54 -14.01
C ALA A 823 8.88 -5.20 -14.92
N VAL A 824 9.05 -5.39 -16.25
CA VAL A 824 7.97 -5.21 -17.23
C VAL A 824 6.80 -6.14 -16.95
N SER A 825 7.07 -7.43 -16.68
CA SER A 825 6.02 -8.42 -16.36
C SER A 825 5.29 -8.08 -15.08
N LEU A 826 6.02 -7.76 -14.01
CA LEU A 826 5.49 -7.41 -12.71
C LEU A 826 4.60 -6.16 -12.80
N ILE A 827 5.06 -5.11 -13.47
CA ILE A 827 4.27 -3.89 -13.61
C ILE A 827 2.99 -4.18 -14.40
N ARG A 828 3.05 -4.96 -15.48
CA ARG A 828 1.85 -5.38 -16.23
C ARG A 828 0.86 -6.17 -15.38
N GLU A 829 1.35 -7.07 -14.53
CA GLU A 829 0.51 -7.88 -13.63
C GLU A 829 -0.21 -7.03 -12.57
N HIS A 830 0.44 -5.95 -12.12
CA HIS A 830 -0.10 -5.05 -11.09
C HIS A 830 -0.81 -3.80 -11.65
N THR A 831 -0.85 -3.62 -12.98
CA THR A 831 -1.63 -2.56 -13.63
C THR A 831 -2.97 -3.13 -14.10
N PRO A 832 -4.09 -2.39 -14.00
CA PRO A 832 -5.36 -2.85 -14.55
C PRO A 832 -5.27 -3.21 -16.05
N VAL A 833 -5.94 -4.29 -16.45
CA VAL A 833 -5.81 -4.90 -17.79
C VAL A 833 -6.19 -3.97 -18.96
N GLN A 834 -7.02 -2.95 -18.70
CA GLN A 834 -7.43 -1.98 -19.70
C GLN A 834 -6.30 -1.03 -20.14
N PHE A 835 -5.19 -0.94 -19.40
CA PHE A 835 -4.09 -0.05 -19.72
C PHE A 835 -3.21 -0.57 -20.85
N HIS A 836 -2.90 0.30 -21.81
CA HIS A 836 -1.86 0.06 -22.80
C HIS A 836 -0.54 0.66 -22.31
N ILE A 837 0.34 -0.19 -21.79
CA ILE A 837 1.60 0.24 -21.16
C ILE A 837 2.76 0.20 -22.15
N GLN A 838 3.43 1.33 -22.32
CA GLN A 838 4.65 1.51 -23.09
C GLN A 838 5.85 1.64 -22.16
N PHE A 839 6.87 0.81 -22.36
CA PHE A 839 8.10 0.85 -21.57
C PHE A 839 9.21 1.50 -22.38
N LYS A 840 9.85 2.53 -21.82
CA LYS A 840 10.98 3.21 -22.45
C LYS A 840 12.20 3.14 -21.52
N TRP A 841 13.22 2.37 -21.91
CA TRP A 841 14.50 2.29 -21.20
C TRP A 841 15.48 3.29 -21.79
N LEU A 842 15.74 4.40 -21.09
CA LEU A 842 16.51 5.52 -21.64
C LEU A 842 17.96 5.53 -21.15
N GLY A 843 18.89 5.84 -22.05
CA GLY A 843 20.27 6.19 -21.68
C GLY A 843 20.35 7.55 -20.99
N ILE A 844 21.51 7.89 -20.43
CA ILE A 844 21.70 9.12 -19.63
C ILE A 844 21.28 10.38 -20.41
N SER A 845 21.79 10.56 -21.64
CA SER A 845 21.46 11.73 -22.48
C SER A 845 19.98 11.80 -22.87
N ALA A 846 19.37 10.65 -23.19
CA ALA A 846 17.95 10.58 -23.53
C ALA A 846 17.08 10.86 -22.31
N MET A 847 17.48 10.39 -21.13
CA MET A 847 16.77 10.70 -19.89
C MET A 847 16.87 12.18 -19.53
N ARG A 848 18.04 12.82 -19.65
CA ARG A 848 18.17 14.26 -19.40
C ARG A 848 17.23 15.07 -20.27
N ARG A 849 17.16 14.75 -21.57
CA ARG A 849 16.21 15.38 -22.49
C ARG A 849 14.75 15.11 -22.09
N PHE A 850 14.43 13.87 -21.70
CA PHE A 850 13.09 13.54 -21.21
C PHE A 850 12.74 14.33 -19.94
N GLU A 851 13.61 14.35 -18.93
CA GLU A 851 13.42 15.05 -17.65
C GLU A 851 13.24 16.56 -17.84
N GLU A 852 13.93 17.17 -18.81
CA GLU A 852 13.75 18.58 -19.19
C GLU A 852 12.32 18.86 -19.67
N HIS A 853 11.84 18.13 -20.68
CA HIS A 853 10.47 18.30 -21.19
C HIS A 853 9.41 17.85 -20.17
N TYR A 854 9.71 16.83 -19.36
CA TYR A 854 8.82 16.36 -18.29
C TYR A 854 8.63 17.42 -17.21
N ARG A 855 9.70 18.14 -16.84
CA ARG A 855 9.63 19.26 -15.90
C ARG A 855 8.79 20.42 -16.43
N GLN A 856 9.00 20.81 -17.69
CA GLN A 856 8.20 21.85 -18.34
C GLN A 856 6.71 21.48 -18.36
N TRP A 857 6.40 20.26 -18.81
CA TRP A 857 5.04 19.73 -18.84
C TRP A 857 4.36 19.75 -17.46
N LEU A 858 5.05 19.35 -16.39
CA LEU A 858 4.49 19.40 -15.04
C LEU A 858 4.19 20.83 -14.56
N GLN A 859 5.08 21.78 -14.83
CA GLN A 859 4.87 23.19 -14.47
C GLN A 859 3.66 23.78 -15.20
N GLU A 860 3.44 23.39 -16.45
CA GLU A 860 2.27 23.80 -17.23
C GLU A 860 0.99 23.11 -16.75
N LEU A 861 1.09 21.84 -16.36
CA LEU A 861 -0.03 21.07 -15.82
C LEU A 861 -0.50 21.63 -14.46
N GLN A 862 0.40 22.19 -13.66
CA GLN A 862 0.07 22.92 -12.42
C GLN A 862 -0.63 24.26 -12.72
N ASN A 863 -0.14 25.00 -13.72
CA ASN A 863 -0.64 26.33 -14.09
C ASN A 863 -1.73 26.28 -15.17
N ARG A 864 -2.41 25.14 -15.33
CA ARG A 864 -3.32 24.83 -16.45
C ARG A 864 -4.51 25.79 -16.58
N GLN A 865 -4.66 26.81 -15.72
CA GLN A 865 -5.65 27.87 -15.84
C GLN A 865 -5.41 28.81 -17.04
N ASP A 866 -4.17 28.92 -17.56
CA ASP A 866 -3.81 29.77 -18.70
C ASP A 866 -3.72 29.03 -20.06
N ALA A 867 -3.82 29.79 -21.16
CA ALA A 867 -4.01 29.32 -22.53
C ALA A 867 -2.85 28.47 -23.14
N GLN A 868 -3.22 27.61 -24.10
CA GLN A 868 -2.43 26.66 -24.89
C GLN A 868 -1.54 25.70 -24.07
N PHE A 869 -1.82 24.40 -24.16
CA PHE A 869 -1.09 23.34 -23.46
C PHE A 869 0.00 22.71 -24.34
N PRO A 870 1.30 23.07 -24.20
CA PRO A 870 2.35 22.56 -25.07
C PRO A 870 2.99 21.27 -24.54
N ALA A 871 2.21 20.18 -24.52
CA ALA A 871 2.77 18.83 -24.30
C ALA A 871 3.54 18.27 -25.52
N GLY A 872 3.67 19.05 -26.61
CA GLY A 872 4.10 18.55 -27.92
C GLY A 872 5.47 17.85 -27.94
N GLU A 873 6.47 18.37 -27.22
CA GLU A 873 7.82 17.77 -27.20
C GLU A 873 7.87 16.47 -26.38
N LEU A 874 7.20 16.43 -25.23
CA LEU A 874 7.09 15.23 -24.41
C LEU A 874 6.32 14.13 -25.15
N VAL A 875 5.18 14.49 -25.74
CA VAL A 875 4.39 13.59 -26.60
C VAL A 875 5.23 13.07 -27.77
N SER A 876 6.10 13.91 -28.34
CA SER A 876 7.02 13.51 -29.42
C SER A 876 7.99 12.42 -29.02
N LEU A 877 8.49 12.46 -27.78
CA LEU A 877 9.40 11.45 -27.25
C LEU A 877 8.68 10.13 -26.91
N LEU A 878 7.44 10.23 -26.41
CA LEU A 878 6.67 9.07 -25.98
C LEU A 878 5.98 8.35 -27.16
N ALA A 879 5.37 9.11 -28.06
CA ALA A 879 4.58 8.62 -29.18
C ALA A 879 5.37 8.47 -30.50
N ALA A 880 6.71 8.41 -30.45
CA ALA A 880 7.57 8.34 -31.64
C ALA A 880 7.18 7.22 -32.63
N ASP A 881 6.62 6.10 -32.14
CA ASP A 881 6.19 4.94 -32.91
C ASP A 881 4.72 5.02 -33.41
N HIS A 882 3.99 6.09 -33.06
CA HIS A 882 2.55 6.29 -33.33
C HIS A 882 2.25 7.51 -34.23
N TYR A 883 3.27 8.20 -34.74
CA TYR A 883 3.08 9.33 -35.64
C TYR A 883 2.79 8.90 -37.07
N PHE A 884 1.84 9.60 -37.70
CA PHE A 884 1.78 9.71 -39.15
C PHE A 884 2.18 11.14 -39.52
N ASP A 885 3.29 11.29 -40.26
CA ASP A 885 3.57 12.52 -40.97
C ASP A 885 2.51 12.71 -42.06
N ARG A 886 2.11 13.96 -42.28
CA ARG A 886 1.25 14.34 -43.40
C ARG A 886 1.98 14.21 -44.73
#